data_AF-A0A652YVI7-F1
#
_entry.id   AF-A0A652YVI7-F1
#
_cell.length_a   1.000
_cell.length_b   1.000
_cell.length_c   1.000
_cell.angle_alpha   90.00
_cell.angle_beta   90.00
_cell.angle_gamma   90.00
#
_symmetry.space_group_name_H-M   'P 1'
#
loop_
_entity.id
_entity.type
_entity.pdbx_description
1 polymer ?
#
loop_
_entity_poly.entity_id
_entity_poly.type
_entity_poly.pdbx_seq_one_letter_code
_entity_poly.pdbx_strand_id
1 'polypeptide(L)'
;MVPSFNGLRRNLTMTLAAAFCLVFAFNTIAGAQVVENAAESNAAANVGAISLKELGRGTDVVFAANDEPLTVSLPVPDGLTATALIGTVTAPIDFSRGWIEVSADGRPVSRVEFDAAQVGQGLPISIPLAGLNVIDRSIAVSMIGHLVPVDDRCYDRSNYQPLALRNTSIVYDGTEAQPSTVSNFFPPILRKATIYLANNTSQAQQTAALLLSTSIVNRYGSQPDAVVLAELPAGQSLPGSVPGLFERNILVGAEGEGGIDLVAGPNGYPVLRLAGDDRSLVPQVNLLAANFNGFWAASQALTASAKAVAEISRDVVPVGDLRLGSLTSSGLEHVQVEVPFTQSQLGRAMKNVTVRMIGTYVPMPSTRSAQLSFSVGDQRLDSRAVDNSGRFDIEFTIPDELVTREMNVTAALDVSGDFQCGSSNGSTLTIDPESTISSNVAEPANPGGFQSLPQSMLPIVEVGTTRGDFADTVRAQRVLVQMQRLSYLPLQPRVQSFVDAASSPLPAVLVAADGKLPDGVDLDLPMETADQGLLRLRGLQFNAPYGSMQVAVVPNHEIVVVTSNGDAVDVDKMLNWLEGDPARFGRLAGDVLVAPRDVDPFDISVKLAPVSGAKTSDDDSGISSTTIGLIAAGTAALVVISVGGVLFFRRRSQ
;
A
#
# COMPACT_ATOMS: atom_id res chain seq x y z
N MET A 1 34.11 29.05 -55.52
CA MET A 1 34.85 28.96 -56.81
C MET A 1 34.73 27.54 -57.35
N VAL A 2 34.62 27.39 -58.67
CA VAL A 2 34.86 26.16 -59.48
C VAL A 2 36.36 25.78 -59.35
N PRO A 3 36.89 24.53 -59.57
CA PRO A 3 36.42 23.32 -60.30
C PRO A 3 36.34 22.02 -59.42
N SER A 4 35.80 20.83 -59.77
CA SER A 4 35.49 20.04 -61.00
C SER A 4 36.55 18.99 -61.44
N PHE A 5 36.21 17.68 -61.46
CA PHE A 5 36.05 16.82 -62.66
C PHE A 5 35.97 15.30 -62.38
N ASN A 6 35.35 14.57 -63.34
CA ASN A 6 35.39 13.12 -63.62
C ASN A 6 34.59 12.16 -62.70
N GLY A 7 33.77 11.24 -63.23
CA GLY A 7 33.41 11.00 -64.64
C GLY A 7 32.43 9.83 -64.89
N LEU A 8 32.02 9.69 -66.16
CA LEU A 8 31.55 8.50 -66.94
C LEU A 8 30.97 7.26 -66.19
N ARG A 9 29.92 6.55 -66.64
CA ARG A 9 29.07 6.59 -67.86
C ARG A 9 27.80 5.73 -67.64
N ARG A 10 26.65 6.20 -68.13
CA ARG A 10 25.74 5.56 -69.13
C ARG A 10 25.74 4.01 -69.24
N ASN A 11 24.59 3.34 -69.26
CA ASN A 11 23.49 3.55 -70.23
C ASN A 11 22.11 3.08 -69.73
N LEU A 12 21.06 3.68 -70.31
CA LEU A 12 19.66 3.26 -70.19
C LEU A 12 19.24 2.23 -71.26
N THR A 13 18.22 1.48 -70.87
CA THR A 13 17.15 0.79 -71.61
C THR A 13 16.77 1.22 -73.04
N MET A 14 16.40 0.22 -73.86
CA MET A 14 15.36 0.23 -74.92
C MET A 14 15.27 -1.19 -75.55
N THR A 15 14.16 -1.81 -76.00
CA THR A 15 12.69 -1.62 -75.83
C THR A 15 11.95 -2.79 -76.53
N LEU A 16 10.77 -3.21 -76.04
CA LEU A 16 9.67 -3.91 -76.76
C LEU A 16 9.97 -5.30 -77.41
N ALA A 17 9.02 -6.23 -77.61
CA ALA A 17 7.62 -6.39 -77.16
C ALA A 17 7.10 -7.83 -77.43
N ALA A 18 5.93 -8.16 -76.85
CA ALA A 18 4.98 -9.24 -77.24
C ALA A 18 5.38 -10.72 -76.97
N ALA A 19 4.46 -11.63 -76.61
CA ALA A 19 3.07 -11.53 -76.11
C ALA A 19 2.60 -12.89 -75.52
N PHE A 20 1.34 -12.93 -75.05
CA PHE A 20 0.59 -14.07 -74.47
C PHE A 20 0.99 -14.52 -73.05
N CYS A 21 0.08 -14.80 -72.11
CA CYS A 21 -1.34 -14.50 -71.88
C CYS A 21 -1.74 -15.40 -70.69
N LEU A 22 -2.15 -14.83 -69.54
CA LEU A 22 -3.15 -15.51 -68.71
C LEU A 22 -3.89 -14.47 -67.85
N VAL A 23 -5.21 -14.64 -67.83
CA VAL A 23 -6.20 -13.67 -67.37
C VAL A 23 -6.42 -13.80 -65.85
N PHE A 24 -6.40 -12.68 -65.14
CA PHE A 24 -7.31 -12.45 -64.02
C PHE A 24 -7.87 -11.03 -64.11
N ALA A 25 -9.16 -10.88 -63.82
CA ALA A 25 -9.93 -9.70 -64.18
C ALA A 25 -9.69 -8.51 -63.24
N PHE A 26 -9.55 -7.33 -63.84
CA PHE A 26 -9.64 -6.04 -63.15
C PHE A 26 -11.09 -5.66 -62.86
N ASN A 27 -11.29 -4.83 -61.83
CA ASN A 27 -12.08 -3.61 -61.99
C ASN A 27 -11.48 -2.46 -61.17
N THR A 28 -11.05 -1.43 -61.88
CA THR A 28 -10.54 -0.14 -61.38
C THR A 28 -11.65 0.90 -61.32
N ILE A 29 -11.60 1.85 -60.37
CA ILE A 29 -11.90 3.27 -60.67
C ILE A 29 -10.86 4.17 -59.98
N ALA A 30 -10.54 5.26 -60.69
CA ALA A 30 -9.59 6.34 -60.44
C ALA A 30 -9.36 6.82 -58.99
N GLY A 31 -8.16 7.37 -58.76
CA GLY A 31 -7.79 8.02 -57.51
C GLY A 31 -8.07 9.53 -57.49
N ALA A 32 -8.02 10.08 -56.27
CA ALA A 32 -7.80 11.49 -56.01
C ALA A 32 -6.63 11.59 -55.01
N GLN A 33 -5.58 12.34 -55.35
CA GLN A 33 -4.54 12.66 -54.37
C GLN A 33 -5.07 13.75 -53.44
N VAL A 34 -5.56 13.35 -52.27
CA VAL A 34 -5.77 14.28 -51.18
C VAL A 34 -4.41 14.61 -50.60
N VAL A 35 -4.02 15.89 -50.69
CA VAL A 35 -2.94 16.43 -49.87
C VAL A 35 -3.44 16.43 -48.44
N GLU A 36 -3.08 15.39 -47.70
CA GLU A 36 -3.39 15.29 -46.28
C GLU A 36 -2.50 16.31 -45.56
N ASN A 37 -3.08 17.48 -45.26
CA ASN A 37 -2.49 18.39 -44.30
C ASN A 37 -2.34 17.60 -43.00
N ALA A 38 -1.10 17.43 -42.55
CA ALA A 38 -0.78 16.91 -41.23
C ALA A 38 -1.22 17.95 -40.19
N ALA A 39 -2.53 18.03 -39.94
CA ALA A 39 -3.04 18.54 -38.69
C ALA A 39 -2.53 17.61 -37.59
N GLU A 40 -1.84 18.16 -36.61
CA GLU A 40 -1.36 17.42 -35.45
C GLU A 40 -2.56 16.79 -34.73
N SER A 41 -2.76 15.49 -34.97
CA SER A 41 -3.68 14.67 -34.21
C SER A 41 -3.09 14.44 -32.82
N ASN A 42 -3.15 15.47 -31.99
CA ASN A 42 -3.25 15.33 -30.54
C ASN A 42 -4.57 14.61 -30.25
N ALA A 43 -4.58 13.30 -30.52
CA ALA A 43 -5.67 12.41 -30.16
C ALA A 43 -5.66 12.33 -28.63
N ALA A 44 -6.43 13.22 -28.00
CA ALA A 44 -6.68 13.18 -26.58
C ALA A 44 -7.23 11.78 -26.26
N ALA A 45 -6.46 11.00 -25.49
CA ALA A 45 -6.82 9.64 -25.18
C ALA A 45 -8.09 9.67 -24.33
N ASN A 46 -9.19 9.08 -24.82
CA ASN A 46 -10.39 8.88 -24.03
C ASN A 46 -10.02 8.14 -22.75
N VAL A 47 -10.35 8.74 -21.61
CA VAL A 47 -9.97 8.25 -20.28
C VAL A 47 -10.54 6.85 -20.00
N GLY A 48 -11.70 6.55 -20.57
CA GLY A 48 -12.35 5.24 -20.48
C GLY A 48 -12.91 4.98 -19.09
N ALA A 49 -12.90 3.70 -18.70
CA ALA A 49 -13.29 3.28 -17.36
C ALA A 49 -12.05 3.25 -16.45
N ILE A 50 -12.11 3.92 -15.30
CA ILE A 50 -11.09 3.87 -14.25
C ILE A 50 -11.61 2.99 -13.12
N SER A 51 -10.84 1.97 -12.74
CA SER A 51 -11.20 1.05 -11.67
C SER A 51 -11.12 1.70 -10.28
N LEU A 52 -11.95 1.27 -9.32
CA LEU A 52 -11.81 1.74 -7.92
C LEU A 52 -10.41 1.47 -7.35
N LYS A 53 -9.73 0.42 -7.82
CA LYS A 53 -8.33 0.13 -7.50
C LYS A 53 -7.37 1.24 -7.96
N GLU A 54 -7.53 1.77 -9.18
CA GLU A 54 -6.74 2.93 -9.66
C GLU A 54 -7.02 4.20 -8.85
N LEU A 55 -8.20 4.32 -8.23
CA LEU A 55 -8.55 5.43 -7.34
C LEU A 55 -7.98 5.29 -5.91
N GLY A 56 -7.27 4.19 -5.61
CA GLY A 56 -6.76 3.91 -4.27
C GLY A 56 -7.89 3.54 -3.32
N ARG A 57 -8.77 2.64 -3.77
CA ARG A 57 -9.88 2.07 -2.99
C ARG A 57 -9.91 0.55 -3.16
N GLY A 58 -10.75 -0.13 -2.37
CA GLY A 58 -11.06 -1.54 -2.61
C GLY A 58 -11.62 -1.76 -4.02
N THR A 59 -11.50 -2.98 -4.54
CA THR A 59 -12.06 -3.33 -5.87
C THR A 59 -13.58 -3.32 -5.91
N ASP A 60 -14.21 -3.36 -4.73
CA ASP A 60 -15.58 -3.77 -4.54
C ASP A 60 -16.35 -2.79 -3.66
N VAL A 61 -17.63 -2.58 -3.97
CA VAL A 61 -18.58 -1.84 -3.13
C VAL A 61 -19.40 -2.89 -2.38
N VAL A 62 -19.17 -3.06 -1.07
CA VAL A 62 -19.80 -4.11 -0.25
C VAL A 62 -20.91 -3.52 0.60
N PHE A 63 -22.10 -4.13 0.57
CA PHE A 63 -23.23 -3.77 1.41
C PHE A 63 -23.15 -4.59 2.71
N ALA A 64 -22.82 -3.93 3.83
CA ALA A 64 -22.57 -4.59 5.11
C ALA A 64 -23.84 -5.22 5.71
N ALA A 65 -24.97 -4.53 5.62
CA ALA A 65 -26.28 -5.02 6.02
C ALA A 65 -27.33 -4.81 4.92
N ASN A 66 -28.45 -5.52 5.05
CA ASN A 66 -29.64 -5.30 4.23
C ASN A 66 -30.33 -4.00 4.66
N ASP A 67 -30.92 -3.26 3.72
CA ASP A 67 -31.65 -2.01 3.95
C ASP A 67 -30.80 -0.84 4.52
N GLU A 68 -29.48 -1.00 4.68
CA GLU A 68 -28.58 0.04 5.17
C GLU A 68 -28.01 0.92 4.03
N PRO A 69 -28.04 2.27 4.14
CA PRO A 69 -27.51 3.17 3.12
C PRO A 69 -25.99 3.31 3.15
N LEU A 70 -25.33 2.75 2.13
CA LEU A 70 -23.91 2.96 1.85
C LEU A 70 -23.70 4.22 1.01
N THR A 71 -22.97 5.20 1.53
CA THR A 71 -22.57 6.39 0.74
C THR A 71 -21.27 6.12 -0.01
N VAL A 72 -21.30 6.32 -1.32
CA VAL A 72 -20.20 6.14 -2.28
C VAL A 72 -19.93 7.50 -2.94
N SER A 73 -18.75 8.08 -2.72
CA SER A 73 -18.32 9.29 -3.42
C SER A 73 -17.28 8.98 -4.49
N LEU A 74 -17.43 9.65 -5.64
CA LEU A 74 -16.79 9.31 -6.89
C LEU A 74 -16.05 10.54 -7.41
N PRO A 75 -14.71 10.51 -7.59
CA PRO A 75 -13.97 11.67 -8.07
C PRO A 75 -14.33 12.01 -9.52
N VAL A 76 -14.29 13.29 -9.84
CA VAL A 76 -14.50 13.84 -11.19
C VAL A 76 -13.32 14.77 -11.50
N PRO A 77 -12.31 14.29 -12.26
CA PRO A 77 -11.19 15.13 -12.69
C PRO A 77 -11.63 16.28 -13.60
N ASP A 78 -10.87 17.38 -13.60
CA ASP A 78 -11.17 18.56 -14.43
C ASP A 78 -11.24 18.19 -15.92
N GLY A 79 -12.23 18.74 -16.64
CA GLY A 79 -12.47 18.48 -18.06
C GLY A 79 -13.21 17.17 -18.37
N LEU A 80 -13.42 16.31 -17.36
CA LEU A 80 -14.15 15.05 -17.50
C LEU A 80 -15.56 15.13 -16.92
N THR A 81 -16.46 14.31 -17.46
CA THR A 81 -17.77 14.04 -16.87
C THR A 81 -17.85 12.55 -16.51
N ALA A 82 -18.18 12.25 -15.25
CA ALA A 82 -18.51 10.87 -14.86
C ALA A 82 -19.90 10.52 -15.41
N THR A 83 -19.98 9.47 -16.23
CA THR A 83 -21.20 9.10 -16.96
C THR A 83 -21.92 7.91 -16.35
N ALA A 84 -21.18 6.92 -15.86
CA ALA A 84 -21.72 5.75 -15.18
C ALA A 84 -20.73 5.15 -14.16
N LEU A 85 -21.26 4.51 -13.13
CA LEU A 85 -20.55 3.51 -12.32
C LEU A 85 -20.94 2.13 -12.84
N ILE A 86 -19.96 1.27 -13.16
CA ILE A 86 -20.17 -0.08 -13.67
C ILE A 86 -19.53 -1.11 -12.75
N GLY A 87 -20.12 -2.31 -12.67
CA GLY A 87 -19.61 -3.41 -11.85
C GLY A 87 -20.42 -4.68 -12.05
N THR A 88 -20.03 -5.77 -11.37
CA THR A 88 -20.74 -7.06 -11.39
C THR A 88 -21.39 -7.32 -10.04
N VAL A 89 -22.69 -7.60 -9.98
CA VAL A 89 -23.37 -7.94 -8.73
C VAL A 89 -22.96 -9.34 -8.29
N THR A 90 -22.56 -9.47 -7.03
CA THR A 90 -22.47 -10.75 -6.31
C THR A 90 -23.33 -10.68 -5.06
N ALA A 91 -23.96 -11.78 -4.67
CA ALA A 91 -24.81 -11.87 -3.47
C ALA A 91 -24.72 -13.29 -2.86
N PRO A 92 -25.25 -13.50 -1.64
CA PRO A 92 -25.46 -14.83 -1.07
C PRO A 92 -26.33 -15.73 -1.97
N ILE A 93 -26.40 -17.02 -1.66
CA ILE A 93 -27.20 -17.99 -2.44
C ILE A 93 -28.66 -18.13 -1.97
N ASP A 94 -28.99 -17.57 -0.80
CA ASP A 94 -30.23 -17.79 -0.06
C ASP A 94 -31.29 -16.68 -0.26
N PHE A 95 -31.33 -16.09 -1.47
CA PHE A 95 -32.33 -15.06 -1.84
C PHE A 95 -33.16 -15.45 -3.07
N SER A 96 -34.41 -15.00 -3.11
CA SER A 96 -35.32 -15.19 -4.23
C SER A 96 -35.29 -14.01 -5.22
N ARG A 97 -35.22 -12.78 -4.69
CA ARG A 97 -35.15 -11.51 -5.44
C ARG A 97 -34.37 -10.49 -4.65
N GLY A 98 -33.70 -9.57 -5.33
CA GLY A 98 -33.04 -8.43 -4.72
C GLY A 98 -33.12 -7.18 -5.59
N TRP A 99 -32.78 -6.04 -5.02
CA TRP A 99 -32.58 -4.81 -5.77
C TRP A 99 -31.57 -3.89 -5.07
N ILE A 100 -30.92 -3.03 -5.86
CA ILE A 100 -30.11 -1.92 -5.35
C ILE A 100 -30.81 -0.63 -5.72
N GLU A 101 -31.15 0.18 -4.72
CA GLU A 101 -31.63 1.55 -4.91
C GLU A 101 -30.45 2.52 -4.85
N VAL A 102 -30.37 3.44 -5.79
CA VAL A 102 -29.33 4.48 -5.83
C VAL A 102 -30.01 5.84 -5.80
N SER A 103 -29.53 6.71 -4.92
CA SER A 103 -29.96 8.09 -4.79
C SER A 103 -28.78 9.06 -4.74
N ALA A 104 -29.01 10.32 -5.07
CA ALA A 104 -28.05 11.42 -4.95
C ALA A 104 -28.83 12.68 -4.55
N ASP A 105 -28.29 13.50 -3.65
CA ASP A 105 -28.97 14.69 -3.10
C ASP A 105 -30.42 14.42 -2.62
N GLY A 106 -30.66 13.23 -2.05
CA GLY A 106 -31.98 12.78 -1.59
C GLY A 106 -32.98 12.45 -2.71
N ARG A 107 -32.55 12.33 -3.96
CA ARG A 107 -33.39 11.99 -5.13
C ARG A 107 -33.02 10.62 -5.68
N PRO A 108 -33.99 9.78 -6.11
CA PRO A 108 -33.69 8.52 -6.76
C PRO A 108 -33.01 8.76 -8.12
N VAL A 109 -31.93 8.02 -8.36
CA VAL A 109 -31.10 8.05 -9.58
C VAL A 109 -31.34 6.79 -10.40
N SER A 110 -31.36 5.63 -9.75
CA SER A 110 -31.58 4.33 -10.39
C SER A 110 -32.11 3.30 -9.38
N ARG A 111 -32.77 2.26 -9.88
CA ARG A 111 -33.11 1.05 -9.14
C ARG A 111 -32.85 -0.15 -10.05
N VAL A 112 -31.98 -1.05 -9.62
CA VAL A 112 -31.60 -2.25 -10.39
C VAL A 112 -32.10 -3.48 -9.67
N GLU A 113 -33.07 -4.18 -10.26
CA GLU A 113 -33.66 -5.41 -9.72
C GLU A 113 -32.99 -6.65 -10.31
N PHE A 114 -32.87 -7.72 -9.51
CA PHE A 114 -32.19 -8.95 -9.91
C PHE A 114 -32.70 -10.19 -9.17
N ASP A 115 -32.50 -11.37 -9.75
CA ASP A 115 -32.72 -12.67 -9.12
C ASP A 115 -31.41 -13.48 -8.95
N ALA A 116 -31.50 -14.59 -8.21
CA ALA A 116 -30.35 -15.46 -7.93
C ALA A 116 -29.78 -16.15 -9.19
N ALA A 117 -30.59 -16.41 -10.21
CA ALA A 117 -30.12 -17.03 -11.45
C ALA A 117 -29.31 -16.03 -12.30
N GLN A 118 -29.69 -14.75 -12.29
CA GLN A 118 -28.92 -13.67 -12.92
C GLN A 118 -27.59 -13.42 -12.20
N VAL A 119 -27.61 -13.33 -10.86
CA VAL A 119 -26.39 -13.12 -10.06
C VAL A 119 -25.43 -14.31 -10.19
N GLY A 120 -25.94 -15.54 -10.19
CA GLY A 120 -25.14 -16.75 -10.43
C GLY A 120 -24.49 -16.85 -11.82
N GLN A 121 -24.91 -16.01 -12.77
CA GLN A 121 -24.30 -15.86 -14.10
C GLN A 121 -23.34 -14.66 -14.20
N GLY A 122 -23.13 -13.91 -13.10
CA GLY A 122 -22.29 -12.71 -13.06
C GLY A 122 -22.96 -11.49 -13.68
N LEU A 123 -24.12 -11.10 -13.14
CA LEU A 123 -24.92 -9.96 -13.61
C LEU A 123 -24.11 -8.64 -13.66
N PRO A 124 -23.81 -8.07 -14.84
CA PRO A 124 -23.23 -6.73 -14.94
C PRO A 124 -24.32 -5.67 -14.72
N ILE A 125 -23.97 -4.57 -14.05
CA ILE A 125 -24.86 -3.41 -13.88
C ILE A 125 -24.18 -2.11 -14.30
N SER A 126 -25.01 -1.11 -14.59
CA SER A 126 -24.59 0.27 -14.86
C SER A 126 -25.52 1.23 -14.13
N ILE A 127 -24.93 2.07 -13.28
CA ILE A 127 -25.62 3.11 -12.51
C ILE A 127 -25.29 4.44 -13.20
N PRO A 128 -26.28 5.18 -13.75
CA PRO A 128 -26.02 6.45 -14.42
C PRO A 128 -25.55 7.51 -13.43
N LEU A 129 -24.52 8.27 -13.80
CA LEU A 129 -23.96 9.41 -13.05
C LEU A 129 -24.10 10.74 -13.80
N ALA A 130 -24.43 10.70 -15.10
CA ALA A 130 -24.56 11.87 -15.94
C ALA A 130 -25.62 12.84 -15.40
N GLY A 131 -25.25 14.12 -15.23
CA GLY A 131 -26.14 15.17 -14.73
C GLY A 131 -26.29 15.23 -13.19
N LEU A 132 -25.57 14.40 -12.43
CA LEU A 132 -25.46 14.57 -10.98
C LEU A 132 -24.57 15.77 -10.64
N ASN A 133 -24.83 16.37 -9.47
CA ASN A 133 -24.07 17.53 -9.01
C ASN A 133 -22.63 17.13 -8.65
N VAL A 134 -21.66 17.85 -9.21
CA VAL A 134 -20.24 17.72 -8.84
C VAL A 134 -19.93 18.78 -7.79
N ILE A 135 -19.65 18.34 -6.56
CA ILE A 135 -19.25 19.19 -5.44
C ILE A 135 -17.79 18.87 -5.10
N ASP A 136 -16.95 19.90 -5.06
CA ASP A 136 -15.51 19.80 -4.77
C ASP A 136 -14.71 18.78 -5.61
N ARG A 137 -15.04 18.65 -6.90
CA ARG A 137 -14.58 17.58 -7.84
C ARG A 137 -15.09 16.16 -7.51
N SER A 138 -16.22 16.00 -6.84
CA SER A 138 -16.78 14.68 -6.51
C SER A 138 -18.30 14.59 -6.66
N ILE A 139 -18.81 13.39 -6.92
CA ILE A 139 -20.24 13.06 -6.92
C ILE A 139 -20.48 12.07 -5.78
N ALA A 140 -21.35 12.41 -4.83
CA ALA A 140 -21.80 11.48 -3.80
C ALA A 140 -23.11 10.80 -4.22
N VAL A 141 -23.15 9.48 -4.15
CA VAL A 141 -24.37 8.66 -4.29
C VAL A 141 -24.57 7.81 -3.03
N SER A 142 -25.82 7.64 -2.60
CA SER A 142 -26.20 6.71 -1.55
C SER A 142 -26.86 5.50 -2.18
N MET A 143 -26.37 4.30 -1.84
CA MET A 143 -26.87 3.02 -2.34
C MET A 143 -27.44 2.19 -1.19
N ILE A 144 -28.62 1.61 -1.38
CA ILE A 144 -29.22 0.67 -0.44
C ILE A 144 -29.38 -0.69 -1.13
N GLY A 145 -28.89 -1.74 -0.49
CA GLY A 145 -29.00 -3.12 -0.98
C GLY A 145 -30.14 -3.86 -0.29
N HIS A 146 -31.00 -4.50 -1.08
CA HIS A 146 -32.14 -5.26 -0.59
C HIS A 146 -32.13 -6.70 -1.13
N LEU A 147 -32.31 -7.69 -0.25
CA LEU A 147 -32.43 -9.11 -0.55
C LEU A 147 -33.66 -9.69 0.13
N VAL A 148 -34.53 -10.32 -0.64
CA VAL A 148 -35.67 -11.13 -0.15
C VAL A 148 -35.22 -12.58 -0.06
N PRO A 149 -35.26 -13.24 1.12
CA PRO A 149 -34.91 -14.65 1.27
C PRO A 149 -35.63 -15.62 0.33
N VAL A 150 -35.12 -16.86 0.22
CA VAL A 150 -35.81 -17.97 -0.49
C VAL A 150 -36.95 -18.60 0.33
N ASP A 151 -36.82 -18.60 1.65
CA ASP A 151 -37.79 -19.07 2.62
C ASP A 151 -37.78 -18.17 3.88
N ASP A 152 -38.75 -18.35 4.78
CA ASP A 152 -38.84 -17.57 6.03
C ASP A 152 -37.80 -18.03 7.09
N ARG A 153 -36.57 -18.34 6.67
CA ARG A 153 -35.46 -18.77 7.53
C ARG A 153 -34.35 -17.73 7.60
N CYS A 154 -33.64 -17.75 8.72
CA CYS A 154 -32.56 -16.86 9.05
C CYS A 154 -31.29 -17.64 8.81
N TYR A 155 -30.63 -17.40 7.69
CA TYR A 155 -29.26 -17.86 7.52
C TYR A 155 -28.36 -16.83 8.17
N ASP A 156 -27.48 -17.27 9.06
CA ASP A 156 -26.32 -16.45 9.42
C ASP A 156 -25.48 -16.23 8.16
N ARG A 157 -25.51 -15.01 7.65
CA ARG A 157 -24.80 -14.62 6.42
C ARG A 157 -23.36 -14.18 6.67
N SER A 158 -22.90 -14.13 7.93
CA SER A 158 -21.55 -13.69 8.29
C SER A 158 -20.45 -14.47 7.56
N ASN A 159 -20.68 -15.77 7.33
CA ASN A 159 -19.76 -16.70 6.68
C ASN A 159 -19.96 -16.83 5.15
N TYR A 160 -20.87 -16.05 4.55
CA TYR A 160 -21.22 -16.14 3.13
C TYR A 160 -20.81 -14.88 2.35
N GLN A 161 -20.71 -14.99 1.02
CA GLN A 161 -20.35 -13.84 0.18
C GLN A 161 -21.43 -12.74 0.28
N PRO A 162 -21.09 -11.52 0.74
CA PRO A 162 -22.07 -10.46 0.92
C PRO A 162 -22.58 -9.92 -0.42
N LEU A 163 -23.70 -9.19 -0.38
CA LEU A 163 -24.13 -8.36 -1.50
C LEU A 163 -23.03 -7.32 -1.79
N ALA A 164 -22.56 -7.29 -3.03
CA ALA A 164 -21.47 -6.40 -3.44
C ALA A 164 -21.47 -6.13 -4.95
N LEU A 165 -20.93 -4.99 -5.35
CA LEU A 165 -20.52 -4.70 -6.72
C LEU A 165 -19.02 -4.97 -6.86
N ARG A 166 -18.66 -6.05 -7.55
CA ARG A 166 -17.28 -6.48 -7.79
C ARG A 166 -16.71 -5.85 -9.06
N ASN A 167 -15.39 -5.67 -9.09
CA ASN A 167 -14.64 -5.10 -10.23
C ASN A 167 -15.19 -3.72 -10.66
N THR A 168 -15.50 -2.88 -9.67
CA THR A 168 -16.22 -1.63 -9.91
C THR A 168 -15.32 -0.57 -10.57
N SER A 169 -15.86 0.16 -11.55
CA SER A 169 -15.16 1.21 -12.30
C SER A 169 -16.08 2.40 -12.62
N ILE A 170 -15.50 3.61 -12.70
CA ILE A 170 -16.19 4.83 -13.15
C ILE A 170 -15.88 5.07 -14.62
N VAL A 171 -16.90 5.24 -15.46
CA VAL A 171 -16.77 5.58 -16.88
C VAL A 171 -16.77 7.11 -17.03
N TYR A 172 -15.70 7.65 -17.62
CA TYR A 172 -15.59 9.08 -17.92
C TYR A 172 -15.73 9.35 -19.42
N ASP A 173 -16.33 10.51 -19.74
CA ASP A 173 -16.32 11.11 -21.07
C ASP A 173 -15.64 12.49 -21.01
N GLY A 174 -15.19 12.98 -22.17
CA GLY A 174 -14.40 14.19 -22.32
C GLY A 174 -12.88 13.96 -22.24
N THR A 175 -12.15 15.05 -22.02
CA THR A 175 -10.67 15.09 -22.06
C THR A 175 -10.14 15.76 -20.79
N GLU A 176 -9.10 15.22 -20.16
CA GLU A 176 -8.47 15.85 -18.98
C GLU A 176 -8.07 17.30 -19.29
N ALA A 177 -8.62 18.25 -18.52
CA ALA A 177 -8.18 19.63 -18.57
C ALA A 177 -6.82 19.75 -17.87
N GLN A 178 -5.83 20.25 -18.60
CA GLN A 178 -4.51 20.53 -18.04
C GLN A 178 -4.60 21.64 -16.98
N PRO A 179 -3.83 21.54 -15.87
CA PRO A 179 -3.90 22.53 -14.81
C PRO A 179 -3.45 23.91 -15.28
N SER A 180 -4.10 24.94 -14.74
CA SER A 180 -3.91 26.35 -15.07
C SER A 180 -3.41 27.18 -13.88
N THR A 181 -3.29 26.57 -12.71
CA THR A 181 -2.84 27.17 -11.45
C THR A 181 -2.05 26.16 -10.63
N VAL A 182 -1.21 26.63 -9.69
CA VAL A 182 -0.65 25.77 -8.62
C VAL A 182 -1.79 25.09 -7.86
N SER A 183 -2.89 25.82 -7.66
CA SER A 183 -4.23 25.35 -7.28
C SER A 183 -4.53 23.96 -7.83
N ASN A 184 -4.91 23.88 -9.10
CA ASN A 184 -5.38 22.65 -9.77
C ASN A 184 -4.29 21.69 -10.24
N PHE A 185 -3.01 21.96 -9.94
CA PHE A 185 -1.91 21.15 -10.45
C PHE A 185 -2.07 19.65 -10.17
N PHE A 186 -2.44 19.28 -8.94
CA PHE A 186 -2.61 17.88 -8.57
C PHE A 186 -4.06 17.39 -8.87
N PRO A 187 -4.23 16.38 -9.75
CA PRO A 187 -5.54 15.81 -10.10
C PRO A 187 -6.10 14.90 -8.98
N PRO A 188 -7.41 14.54 -8.99
CA PRO A 188 -7.94 13.53 -8.07
C PRO A 188 -7.37 12.11 -8.28
N ILE A 189 -6.85 11.84 -9.47
CA ILE A 189 -6.25 10.57 -9.89
C ILE A 189 -4.86 10.91 -10.40
N LEU A 190 -3.81 10.36 -9.80
CA LEU A 190 -2.42 10.54 -10.27
C LEU A 190 -1.89 9.19 -10.78
N ARG A 191 -1.47 9.16 -12.05
CA ARG A 191 -0.78 7.99 -12.62
C ARG A 191 0.74 8.10 -12.48
N LYS A 192 1.29 9.31 -12.61
CA LYS A 192 2.74 9.54 -12.49
C LYS A 192 3.08 10.95 -12.05
N ALA A 193 4.03 11.11 -11.15
CA ALA A 193 4.72 12.37 -10.89
C ALA A 193 6.20 12.21 -11.21
N THR A 194 6.71 12.97 -12.19
CA THR A 194 8.14 13.03 -12.50
C THR A 194 8.73 14.29 -11.88
N ILE A 195 9.59 14.12 -10.88
CA ILE A 195 10.26 15.20 -10.16
C ILE A 195 11.66 15.38 -10.73
N TYR A 196 11.86 16.46 -11.48
CA TYR A 196 13.13 16.85 -12.07
C TYR A 196 13.95 17.69 -11.08
N LEU A 197 15.22 17.35 -10.89
CA LEU A 197 16.18 18.18 -10.15
C LEU A 197 16.98 19.03 -11.14
N ALA A 198 17.07 20.34 -10.91
CA ALA A 198 17.90 21.24 -11.70
C ALA A 198 19.40 21.05 -11.45
N ASN A 199 19.77 20.77 -10.20
CA ASN A 199 21.10 20.38 -9.77
C ASN A 199 21.00 19.13 -8.88
N ASN A 200 21.28 17.97 -9.49
CA ASN A 200 21.26 16.67 -8.85
C ASN A 200 22.33 16.47 -7.75
N THR A 201 23.31 17.38 -7.60
CA THR A 201 24.33 17.33 -6.52
C THR A 201 24.05 18.26 -5.34
N SER A 202 22.96 19.05 -5.35
CA SER A 202 22.57 19.83 -4.16
C SER A 202 21.81 18.94 -3.18
N GLN A 203 22.35 18.77 -1.97
CA GLN A 203 21.69 18.05 -0.87
C GLN A 203 20.32 18.65 -0.53
N ALA A 204 20.12 19.96 -0.70
CA ALA A 204 18.84 20.60 -0.45
C ALA A 204 17.82 20.31 -1.57
N GLN A 205 18.26 20.22 -2.83
CA GLN A 205 17.39 19.77 -3.93
C GLN A 205 17.05 18.28 -3.80
N GLN A 206 18.02 17.44 -3.45
CA GLN A 206 17.79 16.03 -3.14
C GLN A 206 16.80 15.89 -1.98
N THR A 207 17.01 16.59 -0.85
CA THR A 207 16.08 16.63 0.30
C THR A 207 14.68 17.07 -0.10
N ALA A 208 14.56 18.18 -0.84
CA ALA A 208 13.27 18.69 -1.32
C ALA A 208 12.56 17.70 -2.24
N ALA A 209 13.29 17.00 -3.12
CA ALA A 209 12.73 15.99 -4.02
C ALA A 209 12.30 14.71 -3.28
N LEU A 210 13.07 14.24 -2.30
CA LEU A 210 12.70 13.10 -1.45
C LEU A 210 11.46 13.43 -0.60
N LEU A 211 11.44 14.60 0.04
CA LEU A 211 10.33 15.08 0.87
C LEU A 211 9.06 15.30 0.03
N LEU A 212 9.19 15.82 -1.19
CA LEU A 212 8.07 15.93 -2.12
C LEU A 212 7.57 14.55 -2.55
N SER A 213 8.49 13.59 -2.78
CA SER A 213 8.12 12.21 -3.13
C SER A 213 7.28 11.54 -2.04
N THR A 214 7.74 11.61 -0.79
CA THR A 214 6.98 11.07 0.35
C THR A 214 5.67 11.83 0.56
N SER A 215 5.66 13.17 0.41
CA SER A 215 4.44 13.97 0.52
C SER A 215 3.38 13.63 -0.53
N ILE A 216 3.78 13.39 -1.79
CA ILE A 216 2.86 12.97 -2.86
C ILE A 216 2.26 11.59 -2.55
N VAL A 217 3.10 10.60 -2.22
CA VAL A 217 2.63 9.24 -1.88
C VAL A 217 1.76 9.24 -0.61
N ASN A 218 2.04 10.12 0.36
CA ASN A 218 1.16 10.33 1.51
C ASN A 218 -0.20 10.89 1.09
N ARG A 219 -0.25 11.82 0.13
CA ARG A 219 -1.50 12.43 -0.37
C ARG A 219 -2.36 11.47 -1.21
N TYR A 220 -1.75 10.68 -2.08
CA TYR A 220 -2.46 9.75 -2.97
C TYR A 220 -2.69 8.36 -2.35
N GLY A 221 -2.01 8.06 -1.25
CA GLY A 221 -2.30 6.91 -0.38
C GLY A 221 -2.07 5.58 -1.09
N SER A 222 -3.16 4.86 -1.35
CA SER A 222 -3.17 3.54 -2.00
C SER A 222 -3.39 3.59 -3.51
N GLN A 223 -3.44 4.77 -4.15
CA GLN A 223 -3.40 4.85 -5.61
C GLN A 223 -2.10 4.20 -6.13
N PRO A 224 -2.15 3.45 -7.26
CA PRO A 224 -0.98 2.83 -7.87
C PRO A 224 -0.19 3.86 -8.71
N ASP A 225 0.19 4.98 -8.09
CA ASP A 225 0.88 6.10 -8.72
C ASP A 225 2.40 5.83 -8.87
N ALA A 226 3.00 6.33 -9.95
CA ALA A 226 4.44 6.27 -10.16
C ALA A 226 5.12 7.60 -9.81
N VAL A 227 5.64 7.73 -8.59
CA VAL A 227 6.47 8.88 -8.20
C VAL A 227 7.93 8.55 -8.45
N VAL A 228 8.56 9.30 -9.37
CA VAL A 228 9.92 9.04 -9.85
C VAL A 228 10.74 10.32 -9.92
N LEU A 229 12.04 10.23 -9.63
CA LEU A 229 12.98 11.33 -9.87
C LEU A 229 13.54 11.25 -11.30
N ALA A 230 13.89 12.41 -11.85
CA ALA A 230 14.66 12.54 -13.09
C ALA A 230 15.69 13.66 -13.00
N GLU A 231 16.74 13.59 -13.82
CA GLU A 231 17.66 14.70 -14.02
C GLU A 231 17.09 15.67 -15.06
N LEU A 232 17.21 16.98 -14.83
CA LEU A 232 16.99 17.96 -15.89
C LEU A 232 18.14 17.85 -16.91
N PRO A 233 17.88 17.59 -18.21
CA PRO A 233 18.95 17.42 -19.18
C PRO A 233 19.81 18.68 -19.32
N ALA A 234 21.13 18.50 -19.43
CA ALA A 234 22.10 19.60 -19.47
C ALA A 234 21.74 20.66 -20.53
N GLY A 235 21.66 21.93 -20.11
CA GLY A 235 21.30 23.06 -20.96
C GLY A 235 19.79 23.30 -21.13
N GLN A 236 18.92 22.50 -20.51
CA GLN A 236 17.48 22.78 -20.41
C GLN A 236 17.19 23.55 -19.11
N SER A 237 16.20 24.45 -19.17
CA SER A 237 15.67 25.17 -17.99
C SER A 237 14.32 24.63 -17.51
N LEU A 238 13.66 23.79 -18.32
CA LEU A 238 12.40 23.11 -18.02
C LEU A 238 12.43 21.69 -18.61
N PRO A 239 11.74 20.71 -18.00
CA PRO A 239 11.64 19.36 -18.55
C PRO A 239 11.01 19.37 -19.94
N GLY A 240 11.55 18.60 -20.88
CA GLY A 240 11.05 18.48 -22.27
C GLY A 240 10.09 17.30 -22.54
N SER A 241 9.76 16.48 -21.54
CA SER A 241 8.81 15.38 -21.65
C SER A 241 7.37 15.90 -21.58
N VAL A 242 6.53 15.61 -22.58
CA VAL A 242 5.08 15.86 -22.46
C VAL A 242 4.49 14.86 -21.45
N PRO A 243 3.76 15.31 -20.41
CA PRO A 243 3.11 14.41 -19.48
C PRO A 243 1.93 13.69 -20.14
N GLY A 244 1.74 12.40 -19.84
CA GLY A 244 0.56 11.65 -20.23
C GLY A 244 -0.71 12.00 -19.44
N LEU A 245 -1.79 11.29 -19.71
CA LEU A 245 -3.06 11.40 -18.98
C LEU A 245 -2.85 11.13 -17.48
N PHE A 246 -3.26 12.07 -16.63
CA PHE A 246 -3.05 12.06 -15.19
C PHE A 246 -1.58 11.99 -14.75
N GLU A 247 -0.65 12.40 -15.61
CA GLU A 247 0.77 12.54 -15.26
C GLU A 247 1.14 14.00 -14.99
N ARG A 248 2.16 14.24 -14.17
CA ARG A 248 2.62 15.57 -13.77
C ARG A 248 4.13 15.69 -13.78
N ASN A 249 4.62 16.81 -14.32
CA ASN A 249 6.03 17.18 -14.31
C ASN A 249 6.29 18.29 -13.30
N ILE A 250 7.26 18.09 -12.42
CA ILE A 250 7.63 19.03 -11.38
C ILE A 250 9.12 19.33 -11.51
N LEU A 251 9.52 20.60 -11.44
CA LEU A 251 10.92 21.02 -11.42
C LEU A 251 11.28 21.57 -10.05
N VAL A 252 12.27 20.99 -9.39
CA VAL A 252 12.79 21.40 -8.08
C VAL A 252 14.13 22.11 -8.26
N GLY A 253 14.29 23.25 -7.57
CA GLY A 253 15.55 23.99 -7.51
C GLY A 253 15.85 24.83 -8.74
N ALA A 254 14.81 25.36 -9.40
CA ALA A 254 14.99 26.29 -10.51
C ALA A 254 15.61 27.62 -10.02
N GLU A 255 16.44 28.23 -10.87
CA GLU A 255 17.03 29.54 -10.60
C GLU A 255 15.95 30.63 -10.49
N GLY A 256 16.04 31.46 -9.46
CA GLY A 256 15.12 32.58 -9.22
C GLY A 256 14.97 32.93 -7.74
N GLU A 257 14.06 33.85 -7.45
CA GLU A 257 13.56 34.06 -6.07
C GLU A 257 12.76 32.84 -5.62
N GLY A 258 12.75 32.57 -4.31
CA GLY A 258 12.03 31.43 -3.73
C GLY A 258 10.53 31.52 -3.97
N GLY A 259 9.96 30.57 -4.72
CA GLY A 259 8.53 30.56 -5.03
C GLY A 259 8.06 29.29 -5.75
N ILE A 260 6.76 29.00 -5.58
CA ILE A 260 6.07 27.91 -6.28
C ILE A 260 5.19 28.53 -7.37
N ASP A 261 5.45 28.23 -8.63
CA ASP A 261 4.68 28.73 -9.75
C ASP A 261 4.38 27.65 -10.80
N LEU A 262 3.47 27.98 -11.71
CA LEU A 262 3.10 27.11 -12.83
C LEU A 262 3.59 27.76 -14.12
N VAL A 263 4.49 27.06 -14.82
CA VAL A 263 5.12 27.55 -16.05
C VAL A 263 4.77 26.67 -17.23
N ALA A 264 4.67 27.29 -18.42
CA ALA A 264 4.49 26.56 -19.66
C ALA A 264 5.84 25.92 -20.08
N GLY A 265 5.88 24.60 -20.12
CA GLY A 265 6.98 23.83 -20.70
C GLY A 265 7.02 23.94 -22.23
N PRO A 266 8.00 23.30 -22.89
CA PRO A 266 8.00 23.11 -24.33
C PRO A 266 6.65 22.59 -24.82
N ASN A 267 6.10 23.15 -25.90
CA ASN A 267 4.75 22.82 -26.41
C ASN A 267 3.56 23.18 -25.47
N GLY A 268 3.80 23.95 -24.40
CA GLY A 268 2.73 24.60 -23.63
C GLY A 268 2.08 23.79 -22.51
N TYR A 269 2.54 22.56 -22.24
CA TYR A 269 2.04 21.81 -21.07
C TYR A 269 2.50 22.46 -19.75
N PRO A 270 1.70 22.36 -18.68
CA PRO A 270 2.05 22.94 -17.40
C PRO A 270 3.12 22.13 -16.66
N VAL A 271 4.13 22.82 -16.13
CA VAL A 271 5.14 22.30 -15.21
C VAL A 271 5.02 23.05 -13.89
N LEU A 272 4.88 22.33 -12.77
CA LEU A 272 4.99 22.94 -11.45
C LEU A 272 6.47 23.19 -11.16
N ARG A 273 6.84 24.44 -10.91
CA ARG A 273 8.22 24.83 -10.63
C ARG A 273 8.34 25.31 -9.19
N LEU A 274 9.32 24.77 -8.49
CA LEU A 274 9.76 25.20 -7.18
C LEU A 274 11.11 25.87 -7.36
N ALA A 275 11.10 27.19 -7.45
CA ALA A 275 12.31 28.02 -7.52
C ALA A 275 12.84 28.32 -6.13
N GLY A 276 14.15 28.54 -6.02
CA GLY A 276 14.79 28.95 -4.77
C GLY A 276 16.15 28.32 -4.50
N ASP A 277 16.76 28.79 -3.41
CA ASP A 277 18.04 28.33 -2.90
C ASP A 277 17.91 27.18 -1.89
N ASP A 278 19.05 26.66 -1.44
CA ASP A 278 19.13 25.56 -0.47
C ASP A 278 18.38 25.84 0.86
N ARG A 279 18.10 27.10 1.20
CA ARG A 279 17.38 27.50 2.42
C ARG A 279 15.87 27.58 2.22
N SER A 280 15.41 27.90 1.01
CA SER A 280 14.00 28.19 0.72
C SER A 280 13.25 26.99 0.12
N LEU A 281 13.92 26.02 -0.49
CA LEU A 281 13.24 24.87 -1.14
C LEU A 281 12.50 23.96 -0.16
N VAL A 282 13.13 23.55 0.95
CA VAL A 282 12.50 22.63 1.92
C VAL A 282 11.29 23.26 2.63
N PRO A 283 11.33 24.53 3.10
CA PRO A 283 10.13 25.23 3.58
C PRO A 283 8.99 25.31 2.55
N GLN A 284 9.30 25.50 1.27
CA GLN A 284 8.29 25.54 0.21
C GLN A 284 7.64 24.17 -0.04
N VAL A 285 8.41 23.08 -0.07
CA VAL A 285 7.85 21.72 -0.18
C VAL A 285 6.95 21.41 1.02
N ASN A 286 7.35 21.78 2.24
CA ASN A 286 6.50 21.65 3.43
C ASN A 286 5.20 22.47 3.32
N LEU A 287 5.27 23.71 2.80
CA LEU A 287 4.08 24.53 2.56
C LEU A 287 3.15 23.91 1.51
N LEU A 288 3.70 23.38 0.42
CA LEU A 288 2.95 22.68 -0.63
C LEU A 288 2.25 21.44 -0.08
N ALA A 289 2.99 20.61 0.67
CA ALA A 289 2.49 19.37 1.27
C ALA A 289 1.36 19.64 2.29
N ALA A 290 1.55 20.63 3.18
CA ALA A 290 0.54 21.03 4.16
C ALA A 290 -0.76 21.54 3.51
N ASN A 291 -0.67 22.21 2.36
CA ASN A 291 -1.83 22.78 1.66
C ASN A 291 -2.47 21.85 0.61
N PHE A 292 -1.94 20.63 0.39
CA PHE A 292 -2.58 19.65 -0.51
C PHE A 292 -4.06 19.39 -0.20
N ASN A 293 -4.47 19.51 1.06
CA ASN A 293 -5.87 19.41 1.50
C ASN A 293 -6.67 20.69 1.25
N GLY A 294 -6.08 21.86 1.52
CA GLY A 294 -6.73 23.17 1.29
C GLY A 294 -6.90 23.52 -0.19
N PHE A 295 -6.15 22.85 -1.07
CA PHE A 295 -6.29 23.02 -2.51
C PHE A 295 -7.36 22.13 -3.15
N TRP A 296 -7.68 20.93 -2.61
CA TRP A 296 -8.72 20.01 -3.17
C TRP A 296 -9.41 19.09 -2.15
N ALA A 297 -10.74 18.93 -2.24
CA ALA A 297 -11.50 17.99 -1.40
C ALA A 297 -11.78 16.60 -2.03
N ALA A 298 -11.93 16.47 -3.36
CA ALA A 298 -12.35 15.21 -4.00
C ALA A 298 -11.56 13.94 -3.65
N SER A 299 -10.23 14.00 -3.50
CA SER A 299 -9.43 12.79 -3.28
C SER A 299 -9.65 12.15 -1.90
N GLN A 300 -10.26 12.89 -0.96
CA GLN A 300 -10.64 12.39 0.36
C GLN A 300 -11.97 11.62 0.35
N ALA A 301 -12.71 11.66 -0.76
CA ALA A 301 -14.10 11.22 -0.79
C ALA A 301 -14.23 9.70 -1.03
N LEU A 302 -13.97 8.91 0.03
CA LEU A 302 -14.65 7.64 0.39
C LEU A 302 -13.88 6.93 1.49
N THR A 303 -14.36 7.04 2.74
CA THR A 303 -14.05 6.22 3.95
C THR A 303 -12.61 5.77 4.23
N ALA A 304 -11.62 6.21 3.46
CA ALA A 304 -10.21 6.09 3.73
C ALA A 304 -9.81 7.27 4.61
N SER A 305 -9.30 6.98 5.82
CA SER A 305 -8.79 8.00 6.74
C SER A 305 -7.80 8.93 6.01
N ALA A 306 -8.15 10.21 5.91
CA ALA A 306 -7.30 11.19 5.24
C ALA A 306 -5.96 11.30 5.97
N LYS A 307 -4.88 10.80 5.35
CA LYS A 307 -3.52 10.77 5.90
C LYS A 307 -3.14 12.16 6.43
N ALA A 308 -2.64 12.19 7.66
CA ALA A 308 -2.48 13.42 8.41
C ALA A 308 -1.21 14.19 8.02
N VAL A 309 -1.06 15.39 8.57
CA VAL A 309 0.22 16.11 8.64
C VAL A 309 1.07 15.44 9.73
N ALA A 310 2.39 15.59 9.70
CA ALA A 310 3.25 15.10 10.79
C ALA A 310 2.84 15.76 12.13
N GLU A 311 2.34 14.96 13.06
CA GLU A 311 2.01 15.36 14.43
C GLU A 311 2.99 14.74 15.43
N ILE A 312 3.10 15.35 16.62
CA ILE A 312 3.86 14.77 17.72
C ILE A 312 3.12 13.53 18.22
N SER A 313 3.81 12.40 18.22
CA SER A 313 3.32 11.11 18.71
C SER A 313 2.82 11.20 20.16
N ARG A 314 1.63 10.65 20.45
CA ARG A 314 0.96 10.76 21.76
C ARG A 314 0.93 9.42 22.47
N ASP A 315 1.05 9.43 23.80
CA ASP A 315 0.93 8.21 24.61
C ASP A 315 -0.48 7.63 24.66
N VAL A 316 -1.51 8.48 24.50
CA VAL A 316 -2.91 8.07 24.39
C VAL A 316 -3.53 8.69 23.13
N VAL A 317 -4.23 7.86 22.35
CA VAL A 317 -4.91 8.25 21.11
C VAL A 317 -6.37 7.76 21.16
N PRO A 318 -7.37 8.64 21.02
CA PRO A 318 -8.77 8.25 20.86
C PRO A 318 -9.00 7.49 19.54
N VAL A 319 -9.91 6.53 19.53
CA VAL A 319 -10.31 5.78 18.32
C VAL A 319 -10.92 6.72 17.28
N GLY A 320 -11.60 7.80 17.69
CA GLY A 320 -12.06 8.86 16.79
C GLY A 320 -10.94 9.53 15.99
N ASP A 321 -9.74 9.69 16.55
CA ASP A 321 -8.59 10.31 15.86
C ASP A 321 -8.03 9.41 14.74
N LEU A 322 -8.33 8.10 14.75
CA LEU A 322 -8.00 7.16 13.67
C LEU A 322 -8.88 7.35 12.41
N ARG A 323 -9.99 8.09 12.53
CA ARG A 323 -10.92 8.47 11.44
C ARG A 323 -11.54 7.28 10.68
N LEU A 324 -11.76 6.15 11.36
CA LEU A 324 -12.27 4.90 10.79
C LEU A 324 -13.74 4.95 10.33
N GLY A 325 -14.43 6.09 10.47
CA GLY A 325 -15.86 6.23 10.24
C GLY A 325 -16.69 5.75 11.43
N SER A 326 -17.94 5.34 11.18
CA SER A 326 -18.83 4.76 12.18
C SER A 326 -18.46 3.29 12.44
N LEU A 327 -18.01 2.99 13.65
CA LEU A 327 -17.68 1.63 14.09
C LEU A 327 -18.93 0.93 14.65
N THR A 328 -19.87 0.62 13.76
CA THR A 328 -21.15 -0.02 14.08
C THR A 328 -21.37 -1.24 13.19
N SER A 329 -21.93 -2.30 13.75
CA SER A 329 -22.34 -3.51 13.03
C SER A 329 -23.64 -4.05 13.60
N SER A 330 -24.39 -4.83 12.82
CA SER A 330 -25.62 -5.47 13.27
C SER A 330 -25.80 -6.87 12.71
N GLY A 331 -26.45 -7.74 13.48
CA GLY A 331 -26.65 -9.14 13.13
C GLY A 331 -27.62 -9.84 14.09
N LEU A 332 -27.86 -11.13 13.88
CA LEU A 332 -28.76 -11.93 14.72
C LEU A 332 -27.96 -12.73 15.76
N GLU A 333 -27.15 -13.68 15.31
CA GLU A 333 -26.42 -14.63 16.17
C GLU A 333 -24.98 -14.17 16.46
N HIS A 334 -24.32 -13.51 15.52
CA HIS A 334 -22.97 -12.97 15.67
C HIS A 334 -22.92 -11.54 15.13
N VAL A 335 -22.29 -10.63 15.89
CA VAL A 335 -22.10 -9.23 15.50
C VAL A 335 -20.65 -8.83 15.77
N GLN A 336 -19.90 -8.55 14.71
CA GLN A 336 -18.48 -8.20 14.79
C GLN A 336 -18.28 -6.73 14.40
N VAL A 337 -17.48 -6.00 15.18
CA VAL A 337 -16.91 -4.70 14.81
C VAL A 337 -15.39 -4.78 14.90
N GLU A 338 -14.72 -4.42 13.83
CA GLU A 338 -13.26 -4.37 13.74
C GLU A 338 -12.74 -2.96 13.98
N VAL A 339 -11.69 -2.84 14.80
CA VAL A 339 -11.00 -1.57 15.09
C VAL A 339 -9.54 -1.70 14.63
N PRO A 340 -9.26 -1.48 13.33
CA PRO A 340 -7.91 -1.51 12.80
C PRO A 340 -7.11 -0.26 13.17
N PHE A 341 -5.85 -0.44 13.56
CA PHE A 341 -4.91 0.65 13.78
C PHE A 341 -3.47 0.22 13.44
N THR A 342 -2.59 1.17 13.19
CA THR A 342 -1.18 0.91 12.84
C THR A 342 -0.25 1.72 13.72
N GLN A 343 0.96 1.21 13.94
CA GLN A 343 2.00 1.96 14.64
C GLN A 343 2.34 3.28 13.92
N SER A 344 2.20 3.29 12.58
CA SER A 344 2.41 4.50 11.77
C SER A 344 1.35 5.59 11.99
N GLN A 345 0.12 5.24 12.37
CA GLN A 345 -0.93 6.21 12.78
C GLN A 345 -0.60 6.85 14.13
N LEU A 346 -0.04 6.07 15.05
CA LEU A 346 0.43 6.58 16.34
C LEU A 346 1.75 7.36 16.19
N GLY A 347 2.51 7.10 15.12
CA GLY A 347 3.70 7.85 14.71
C GLY A 347 5.01 7.40 15.35
N ARG A 348 5.06 6.21 15.95
CA ARG A 348 6.26 5.62 16.56
C ARG A 348 6.13 4.11 16.70
N ALA A 349 7.25 3.42 16.90
CA ALA A 349 7.24 2.03 17.36
C ALA A 349 6.68 1.93 18.80
N MET A 350 5.84 0.93 19.08
CA MET A 350 5.05 0.85 20.33
C MET A 350 5.26 -0.44 21.13
N LYS A 351 5.11 -0.34 22.45
CA LYS A 351 5.04 -1.47 23.41
C LYS A 351 4.10 -1.15 24.57
N ASN A 352 3.78 -2.14 25.40
CA ASN A 352 2.83 -2.03 26.52
C ASN A 352 1.47 -1.45 26.06
N VAL A 353 0.86 -2.03 25.02
CA VAL A 353 -0.34 -1.46 24.41
C VAL A 353 -1.57 -1.81 25.24
N THR A 354 -2.22 -0.80 25.82
CA THR A 354 -3.49 -0.95 26.56
C THR A 354 -4.61 -0.28 25.79
N VAL A 355 -5.74 -0.99 25.63
CA VAL A 355 -6.92 -0.50 24.93
C VAL A 355 -8.08 -0.43 25.92
N ARG A 356 -8.73 0.73 25.99
CA ARG A 356 -10.01 0.92 26.69
C ARG A 356 -11.11 1.07 25.65
N MET A 357 -11.93 0.03 25.52
CA MET A 357 -13.06 -0.02 24.61
C MET A 357 -14.34 0.39 25.35
N ILE A 358 -14.95 1.47 24.86
CA ILE A 358 -16.24 1.99 25.30
C ILE A 358 -17.24 1.76 24.17
N GLY A 359 -18.48 1.43 24.50
CA GLY A 359 -19.49 1.28 23.46
C GLY A 359 -20.86 0.86 23.95
N THR A 360 -21.73 0.56 22.99
CA THR A 360 -23.13 0.20 23.23
C THR A 360 -23.54 -1.04 22.46
N TYR A 361 -24.54 -1.74 22.99
CA TYR A 361 -25.21 -2.85 22.32
C TYR A 361 -26.71 -2.80 22.62
N VAL A 362 -27.52 -3.40 21.75
CA VAL A 362 -28.97 -3.56 22.00
C VAL A 362 -29.18 -4.57 23.14
N PRO A 363 -29.81 -4.22 24.27
CA PRO A 363 -30.07 -5.15 25.37
C PRO A 363 -30.89 -6.36 24.92
N MET A 364 -30.52 -7.54 25.42
CA MET A 364 -31.21 -8.78 25.04
C MET A 364 -32.58 -8.91 25.72
N PRO A 365 -33.63 -9.41 25.04
CA PRO A 365 -34.85 -9.83 25.70
C PRO A 365 -34.56 -11.03 26.61
N SER A 366 -35.41 -11.29 27.61
CA SER A 366 -35.22 -12.38 28.59
C SER A 366 -35.18 -13.81 28.02
N THR A 367 -35.45 -13.98 26.73
CA THR A 367 -35.34 -15.25 25.97
C THR A 367 -34.00 -15.41 25.24
N ARG A 368 -33.11 -14.41 25.29
CA ARG A 368 -31.78 -14.43 24.67
C ARG A 368 -30.71 -14.05 25.69
N SER A 369 -29.50 -14.55 25.49
CA SER A 369 -28.29 -14.21 26.25
C SER A 369 -27.17 -13.90 25.28
N ALA A 370 -26.26 -12.99 25.62
CA ALA A 370 -25.12 -12.72 24.76
C ALA A 370 -23.80 -12.54 25.53
N GLN A 371 -22.70 -12.78 24.82
CA GLN A 371 -21.34 -12.69 25.31
C GLN A 371 -20.58 -11.70 24.42
N LEU A 372 -20.05 -10.63 25.04
CA LEU A 372 -19.14 -9.71 24.40
C LEU A 372 -17.71 -10.23 24.56
N SER A 373 -16.89 -10.05 23.54
CA SER A 373 -15.51 -10.50 23.52
C SER A 373 -14.61 -9.56 22.72
N PHE A 374 -13.35 -9.50 23.15
CA PHE A 374 -12.30 -8.71 22.48
C PHE A 374 -11.13 -9.62 22.11
N SER A 375 -10.59 -9.45 20.91
CA SER A 375 -9.54 -10.31 20.36
C SER A 375 -8.62 -9.58 19.41
N VAL A 376 -7.40 -10.09 19.24
CA VAL A 376 -6.43 -9.69 18.21
C VAL A 376 -5.98 -10.96 17.51
N GLY A 377 -6.30 -11.07 16.22
CA GLY A 377 -6.26 -12.36 15.52
C GLY A 377 -7.10 -13.41 16.26
N ASP A 378 -6.58 -14.63 16.39
CA ASP A 378 -7.25 -15.71 17.12
C ASP A 378 -7.17 -15.58 18.66
N GLN A 379 -6.36 -14.65 19.19
CA GLN A 379 -6.17 -14.52 20.63
C GLN A 379 -7.28 -13.69 21.28
N ARG A 380 -8.06 -14.33 22.15
CA ARG A 380 -9.05 -13.71 23.03
C ARG A 380 -8.35 -12.95 24.17
N LEU A 381 -8.61 -11.64 24.30
CA LEU A 381 -8.01 -10.76 25.30
C LEU A 381 -8.91 -10.55 26.53
N ASP A 382 -10.21 -10.33 26.31
CA ASP A 382 -11.23 -10.27 27.37
C ASP A 382 -12.56 -10.87 26.85
N SER A 383 -13.44 -11.30 27.75
CA SER A 383 -14.82 -11.62 27.43
C SER A 383 -15.74 -11.54 28.65
N ARG A 384 -16.95 -11.01 28.44
CA ARG A 384 -17.98 -10.79 29.49
C ARG A 384 -19.35 -11.21 28.98
N ALA A 385 -20.19 -11.76 29.85
CA ALA A 385 -21.62 -11.80 29.58
C ALA A 385 -22.17 -10.36 29.60
N VAL A 386 -23.05 -10.03 28.65
CA VAL A 386 -23.70 -8.71 28.63
C VAL A 386 -24.88 -8.64 29.59
N ASP A 387 -25.29 -7.42 29.95
CA ASP A 387 -26.41 -7.19 30.86
C ASP A 387 -27.51 -6.34 30.19
N ASN A 388 -28.45 -5.82 30.99
CA ASN A 388 -29.55 -4.99 30.48
C ASN A 388 -29.21 -3.49 30.40
N SER A 389 -27.95 -3.11 30.62
CA SER A 389 -27.53 -1.70 30.62
C SER A 389 -27.29 -1.13 29.21
N GLY A 390 -27.09 -1.99 28.22
CA GLY A 390 -26.87 -1.63 26.81
C GLY A 390 -25.52 -0.96 26.52
N ARG A 391 -24.58 -1.01 27.47
CA ARG A 391 -23.28 -0.34 27.37
C ARG A 391 -22.16 -1.19 27.96
N PHE A 392 -20.92 -0.89 27.56
CA PHE A 392 -19.70 -1.45 28.15
C PHE A 392 -18.59 -0.40 28.20
N ASP A 393 -17.65 -0.61 29.13
CA ASP A 393 -16.42 0.13 29.31
C ASP A 393 -15.41 -0.89 29.87
N ILE A 394 -14.50 -1.37 29.00
CA ILE A 394 -13.62 -2.51 29.27
C ILE A 394 -12.21 -2.16 28.85
N GLU A 395 -11.25 -2.31 29.76
CA GLU A 395 -9.83 -2.10 29.53
C GLU A 395 -9.08 -3.45 29.51
N PHE A 396 -8.22 -3.64 28.51
CA PHE A 396 -7.37 -4.81 28.37
C PHE A 396 -6.01 -4.43 27.75
N THR A 397 -4.98 -5.22 28.05
CA THR A 397 -3.64 -5.06 27.48
C THR A 397 -3.43 -6.08 26.37
N ILE A 398 -2.86 -5.62 25.25
CA ILE A 398 -2.35 -6.47 24.17
C ILE A 398 -0.93 -6.89 24.55
N PRO A 399 -0.63 -8.20 24.68
CA PRO A 399 0.73 -8.69 24.92
C PRO A 399 1.72 -8.21 23.84
N ASP A 400 2.94 -7.86 24.25
CA ASP A 400 3.97 -7.32 23.35
C ASP A 400 4.34 -8.28 22.21
N GLU A 401 4.18 -9.59 22.40
CA GLU A 401 4.38 -10.62 21.37
C GLU A 401 3.28 -10.67 20.29
N LEU A 402 2.14 -10.01 20.52
CA LEU A 402 1.06 -9.85 19.53
C LEU A 402 1.10 -8.48 18.85
N VAL A 403 2.01 -7.60 19.26
CA VAL A 403 2.18 -6.29 18.63
C VAL A 403 2.84 -6.48 17.26
N THR A 404 2.10 -6.15 16.20
CA THR A 404 2.54 -6.11 14.81
C THR A 404 2.50 -4.67 14.29
N ARG A 405 2.99 -4.43 13.05
CA ARG A 405 2.93 -3.09 12.41
C ARG A 405 1.50 -2.59 12.26
N GLU A 406 0.64 -3.50 11.82
CA GLU A 406 -0.78 -3.33 11.57
C GLU A 406 -1.51 -4.24 12.57
N MET A 407 -2.43 -3.65 13.33
CA MET A 407 -3.21 -4.28 14.40
C MET A 407 -4.69 -4.22 14.05
N ASN A 408 -5.45 -5.22 14.47
CA ASN A 408 -6.91 -5.18 14.40
C ASN A 408 -7.49 -5.76 15.68
N VAL A 409 -8.20 -4.93 16.44
CA VAL A 409 -8.95 -5.39 17.61
C VAL A 409 -10.38 -5.68 17.19
N THR A 410 -10.75 -6.95 17.24
CA THR A 410 -12.12 -7.41 16.98
C THR A 410 -12.92 -7.38 18.28
N ALA A 411 -14.02 -6.63 18.28
CA ALA A 411 -15.09 -6.72 19.26
C ALA A 411 -16.23 -7.57 18.68
N ALA A 412 -16.55 -8.69 19.32
CA ALA A 412 -17.59 -9.61 18.87
C ALA A 412 -18.64 -9.85 19.95
N LEU A 413 -19.92 -9.74 19.56
CA LEU A 413 -21.09 -10.02 20.37
C LEU A 413 -21.77 -11.31 19.86
N ASP A 414 -21.55 -12.40 20.58
CA ASP A 414 -22.16 -13.71 20.32
C ASP A 414 -23.51 -13.80 21.04
N VAL A 415 -24.60 -14.02 20.31
CA VAL A 415 -25.98 -14.04 20.83
C VAL A 415 -26.56 -15.45 20.70
N SER A 416 -27.07 -15.99 21.81
CA SER A 416 -27.73 -17.30 21.89
C SER A 416 -29.18 -17.18 22.34
N GLY A 417 -30.07 -17.99 21.76
CA GLY A 417 -31.48 -18.08 22.11
C GLY A 417 -32.36 -18.40 20.90
N ASP A 418 -33.67 -18.23 21.05
CA ASP A 418 -34.62 -18.44 19.95
C ASP A 418 -34.65 -17.24 18.99
N PHE A 419 -34.48 -17.51 17.69
CA PHE A 419 -34.60 -16.52 16.61
C PHE A 419 -35.77 -16.87 15.65
N GLN A 420 -36.47 -15.83 15.20
CA GLN A 420 -37.58 -15.89 14.24
C GLN A 420 -37.42 -14.83 13.16
N CYS A 421 -37.69 -15.19 11.92
CA CYS A 421 -37.23 -14.43 10.76
C CYS A 421 -38.26 -13.40 10.32
N GLY A 422 -37.79 -12.19 10.00
CA GLY A 422 -38.65 -11.02 9.77
C GLY A 422 -39.39 -10.49 11.00
N SER A 423 -39.26 -11.13 12.18
CA SER A 423 -39.89 -10.70 13.43
C SER A 423 -38.91 -10.50 14.60
N SER A 424 -37.74 -11.15 14.57
CA SER A 424 -36.68 -10.90 15.55
C SER A 424 -35.84 -9.72 15.12
N ASN A 425 -35.81 -8.70 15.96
CA ASN A 425 -34.87 -7.60 15.79
C ASN A 425 -33.43 -8.13 15.97
N GLY A 426 -32.58 -7.76 15.02
CA GLY A 426 -31.14 -7.90 15.14
C GLY A 426 -30.60 -7.09 16.31
N SER A 427 -29.46 -7.52 16.81
CA SER A 427 -28.68 -6.78 17.80
C SER A 427 -27.66 -5.92 17.07
N THR A 428 -27.47 -4.69 17.53
CA THR A 428 -26.43 -3.77 17.05
C THR A 428 -25.31 -3.72 18.08
N LEU A 429 -24.06 -3.63 17.63
CA LEU A 429 -22.87 -3.34 18.43
C LEU A 429 -22.22 -2.08 17.87
N THR A 430 -21.89 -1.12 18.73
CA THR A 430 -21.23 0.14 18.35
C THR A 430 -20.06 0.42 19.29
N ILE A 431 -18.89 0.72 18.72
CA ILE A 431 -17.72 1.23 19.45
C ILE A 431 -17.79 2.76 19.48
N ASP A 432 -17.62 3.34 20.66
CA ASP A 432 -17.61 4.78 20.85
C ASP A 432 -16.25 5.39 20.43
N PRO A 433 -16.22 6.48 19.63
CA PRO A 433 -15.01 7.21 19.30
C PRO A 433 -14.17 7.69 20.50
N GLU A 434 -14.76 7.82 21.69
CA GLU A 434 -14.07 8.13 22.96
C GLU A 434 -13.23 6.96 23.52
N SER A 435 -13.35 5.75 22.95
CA SER A 435 -12.45 4.62 23.24
C SER A 435 -10.99 5.03 23.02
N THR A 436 -10.03 4.50 23.79
CA THR A 436 -8.63 4.93 23.73
C THR A 436 -7.65 3.78 23.56
N ILE A 437 -6.58 4.05 22.79
CA ILE A 437 -5.39 3.21 22.69
C ILE A 437 -4.25 3.96 23.39
N SER A 438 -3.60 3.29 24.33
CA SER A 438 -2.47 3.78 25.12
C SER A 438 -1.23 2.92 24.85
N SER A 439 -0.04 3.53 24.76
CA SER A 439 1.21 2.78 24.56
C SER A 439 2.45 3.57 24.99
N ASN A 440 3.58 2.87 25.16
CA ASN A 440 4.90 3.48 25.35
C ASN A 440 5.74 3.36 24.07
N VAL A 441 6.77 4.20 23.94
CA VAL A 441 7.80 4.09 22.88
C VAL A 441 8.53 2.74 23.01
N ALA A 442 8.67 2.02 21.89
CA ALA A 442 9.52 0.84 21.79
C ALA A 442 10.93 1.23 21.29
N GLU A 443 11.90 1.20 22.20
CA GLU A 443 13.33 1.29 21.92
C GLU A 443 14.01 0.02 22.46
N PRO A 444 14.59 -0.86 21.61
CA PRO A 444 14.42 -0.89 20.15
C PRO A 444 12.96 -1.18 19.74
N ALA A 445 12.65 -1.03 18.45
CA ALA A 445 11.29 -1.18 17.93
C ALA A 445 10.70 -2.59 18.18
N ASN A 446 9.38 -2.63 18.41
CA ASN A 446 8.61 -3.87 18.54
C ASN A 446 7.41 -3.86 17.57
N PRO A 447 7.31 -4.82 16.64
CA PRO A 447 8.36 -5.78 16.27
C PRO A 447 9.54 -5.05 15.60
N GLY A 448 10.71 -5.67 15.61
CA GLY A 448 11.91 -5.16 14.90
C GLY A 448 11.97 -5.63 13.44
N GLY A 449 13.09 -5.34 12.77
CA GLY A 449 13.33 -5.82 11.40
C GLY A 449 12.43 -5.09 10.39
N PHE A 450 12.07 -5.71 9.26
CA PHE A 450 11.17 -5.05 8.30
C PHE A 450 9.76 -4.74 8.84
N GLN A 451 9.33 -5.40 9.91
CA GLN A 451 8.04 -5.13 10.54
C GLN A 451 8.05 -3.85 11.40
N SER A 452 9.22 -3.28 11.71
CA SER A 452 9.32 -1.97 12.34
C SER A 452 9.14 -0.80 11.36
N LEU A 453 9.26 -1.08 10.06
CA LEU A 453 9.13 -0.08 9.00
C LEU A 453 7.67 0.08 8.59
N PRO A 454 7.13 1.30 8.56
CA PRO A 454 7.84 2.58 8.58
C PRO A 454 7.89 3.27 9.96
N GLN A 455 7.27 2.72 11.00
CA GLN A 455 7.04 3.43 12.26
C GLN A 455 8.31 3.79 13.05
N SER A 456 9.41 3.08 12.88
CA SER A 456 10.72 3.44 13.46
C SER A 456 11.45 4.55 12.69
N MET A 457 10.97 4.92 11.51
CA MET A 457 11.53 5.98 10.65
C MET A 457 10.74 7.31 10.74
N LEU A 458 9.73 7.39 11.62
CA LEU A 458 8.82 8.54 11.72
C LEU A 458 9.25 9.53 12.83
N PRO A 459 8.97 10.84 12.65
CA PRO A 459 8.59 11.49 11.40
C PRO A 459 9.79 11.84 10.53
N ILE A 460 10.98 12.05 11.12
CA ILE A 460 12.20 12.48 10.42
C ILE A 460 13.12 11.28 10.22
N VAL A 461 13.62 11.12 9.00
CA VAL A 461 14.61 10.10 8.64
C VAL A 461 15.79 10.75 7.92
N GLU A 462 17.01 10.52 8.40
CA GLU A 462 18.21 11.00 7.71
C GLU A 462 18.54 10.08 6.52
N VAL A 463 19.15 10.61 5.47
CA VAL A 463 19.45 9.88 4.23
C VAL A 463 20.91 10.09 3.89
N GLY A 464 21.68 9.01 3.98
CA GLY A 464 23.10 8.98 3.64
C GLY A 464 23.34 8.22 2.36
N THR A 465 24.12 8.77 1.43
CA THR A 465 24.55 8.06 0.22
C THR A 465 26.07 8.09 0.12
N THR A 466 26.68 6.96 -0.25
CA THR A 466 28.15 6.84 -0.33
C THR A 466 28.75 7.68 -1.45
N ARG A 467 28.05 7.78 -2.60
CA ARG A 467 28.55 8.50 -3.78
C ARG A 467 28.02 9.93 -3.90
N GLY A 468 26.94 10.28 -3.18
CA GLY A 468 26.28 11.60 -3.32
C GLY A 468 25.62 11.83 -4.68
N ASP A 469 25.53 10.81 -5.54
CA ASP A 469 25.07 10.94 -6.92
C ASP A 469 23.55 10.74 -7.07
N PHE A 470 23.05 11.05 -8.27
CA PHE A 470 21.64 10.94 -8.58
C PHE A 470 21.12 9.50 -8.51
N ALA A 471 21.94 8.50 -8.86
CA ALA A 471 21.51 7.10 -8.85
C ALA A 471 21.29 6.60 -7.41
N ASP A 472 22.15 6.95 -6.47
CA ASP A 472 21.92 6.64 -5.05
C ASP A 472 20.76 7.45 -4.46
N THR A 473 20.53 8.68 -4.92
CA THR A 473 19.34 9.47 -4.55
C THR A 473 18.05 8.80 -5.02
N VAL A 474 18.03 8.26 -6.25
CA VAL A 474 16.91 7.45 -6.78
C VAL A 474 16.72 6.18 -5.95
N ARG A 475 17.78 5.46 -5.57
CA ARG A 475 17.68 4.27 -4.71
C ARG A 475 17.06 4.60 -3.36
N ALA A 476 17.49 5.69 -2.71
CA ALA A 476 16.89 6.17 -1.47
C ALA A 476 15.40 6.54 -1.66
N GLN A 477 15.06 7.26 -2.73
CA GLN A 477 13.69 7.63 -3.06
C GLN A 477 12.76 6.42 -3.18
N ARG A 478 13.22 5.35 -3.83
CA ARG A 478 12.44 4.12 -4.04
C ARG A 478 12.11 3.44 -2.71
N VAL A 479 13.08 3.31 -1.79
CA VAL A 479 12.84 2.75 -0.45
C VAL A 479 11.90 3.64 0.37
N LEU A 480 12.13 4.96 0.38
CA LEU A 480 11.29 5.92 1.09
C LEU A 480 9.83 5.91 0.59
N VAL A 481 9.61 5.75 -0.73
CA VAL A 481 8.28 5.60 -1.30
C VAL A 481 7.60 4.30 -0.86
N GLN A 482 8.31 3.16 -0.85
CA GLN A 482 7.74 1.90 -0.34
C GLN A 482 7.34 2.01 1.15
N MET A 483 8.21 2.61 1.98
CA MET A 483 7.88 2.90 3.38
C MET A 483 6.69 3.86 3.53
N GLN A 484 6.61 4.90 2.70
CA GLN A 484 5.52 5.87 2.75
C GLN A 484 4.15 5.28 2.33
N ARG A 485 4.12 4.29 1.44
CA ARG A 485 2.88 3.58 1.08
C ARG A 485 2.26 2.90 2.31
N LEU A 486 3.09 2.26 3.12
CA LEU A 486 2.70 1.64 4.40
C LEU A 486 2.41 2.66 5.51
N SER A 487 3.01 3.85 5.45
CA SER A 487 2.89 4.86 6.52
C SER A 487 1.62 5.70 6.40
N TYR A 488 0.90 5.88 7.50
CA TYR A 488 -0.19 6.86 7.61
C TYR A 488 0.29 8.31 7.79
N LEU A 489 1.42 8.50 8.47
CA LEU A 489 2.04 9.81 8.63
C LEU A 489 3.13 10.04 7.55
N PRO A 490 3.38 11.30 7.16
CA PRO A 490 4.40 11.61 6.17
C PRO A 490 5.81 11.46 6.76
N LEU A 491 6.65 10.68 6.08
CA LEU A 491 8.10 10.64 6.28
C LEU A 491 8.71 11.96 5.81
N GLN A 492 9.61 12.51 6.62
CA GLN A 492 10.36 13.74 6.37
C GLN A 492 11.85 13.41 6.15
N PRO A 493 12.22 12.92 4.95
CA PRO A 493 13.60 12.59 4.64
C PRO A 493 14.49 13.84 4.60
N ARG A 494 15.71 13.73 5.12
CA ARG A 494 16.74 14.78 5.12
C ARG A 494 18.06 14.21 4.63
N VAL A 495 18.64 14.77 3.57
CA VAL A 495 19.90 14.26 3.02
C VAL A 495 21.10 14.86 3.76
N GLN A 496 22.05 14.01 4.13
CA GLN A 496 23.31 14.37 4.78
C GLN A 496 24.50 13.71 4.05
N SER A 497 25.71 13.84 4.59
CA SER A 497 26.78 12.89 4.24
C SER A 497 26.44 11.50 4.81
N PHE A 498 27.03 10.44 4.23
CA PHE A 498 26.84 9.08 4.74
C PHE A 498 27.29 8.94 6.20
N VAL A 499 28.39 9.59 6.59
CA VAL A 499 28.94 9.54 7.96
C VAL A 499 28.03 10.26 8.94
N ASP A 500 27.51 11.43 8.58
CA ASP A 500 26.61 12.20 9.45
C ASP A 500 25.26 11.50 9.62
N ALA A 501 24.72 10.88 8.55
CA ALA A 501 23.51 10.07 8.64
C ALA A 501 23.71 8.81 9.50
N ALA A 502 24.84 8.10 9.35
CA ALA A 502 25.13 6.88 10.09
C ALA A 502 25.47 7.12 11.58
N SER A 503 25.93 8.31 11.94
CA SER A 503 26.24 8.71 13.32
C SER A 503 25.15 9.59 13.98
N SER A 504 24.07 9.89 13.25
CA SER A 504 22.92 10.62 13.74
C SER A 504 22.22 9.88 14.89
N PRO A 505 21.63 10.56 15.88
CA PRO A 505 20.73 9.91 16.84
C PRO A 505 19.34 9.60 16.25
N LEU A 506 19.05 10.06 15.03
CA LEU A 506 17.78 9.84 14.31
C LEU A 506 17.87 8.59 13.41
N PRO A 507 16.75 7.91 13.12
CA PRO A 507 16.71 6.81 12.18
C PRO A 507 17.18 7.24 10.78
N ALA A 508 17.80 6.32 10.03
CA ALA A 508 18.44 6.65 8.76
C ALA A 508 18.21 5.61 7.65
N VAL A 509 18.16 6.06 6.40
CA VAL A 509 18.30 5.23 5.20
C VAL A 509 19.69 5.47 4.60
N LEU A 510 20.52 4.43 4.58
CA LEU A 510 21.90 4.47 4.10
C LEU A 510 22.03 3.68 2.80
N VAL A 511 22.53 4.32 1.73
CA VAL A 511 22.75 3.70 0.42
C VAL A 511 24.25 3.57 0.13
N ALA A 512 24.73 2.32 0.18
CA ALA A 512 26.08 1.90 -0.17
C ALA A 512 26.02 0.90 -1.33
N ALA A 513 25.45 1.33 -2.46
CA ALA A 513 24.99 0.40 -3.50
C ALA A 513 26.11 -0.44 -4.14
N ASP A 514 27.35 0.04 -4.16
CA ASP A 514 28.53 -0.68 -4.66
C ASP A 514 29.17 -1.64 -3.64
N GLY A 515 28.57 -1.78 -2.45
CA GLY A 515 29.03 -2.68 -1.39
C GLY A 515 30.12 -2.11 -0.48
N LYS A 516 30.51 -0.84 -0.62
CA LYS A 516 31.60 -0.24 0.17
C LYS A 516 31.06 0.79 1.16
N LEU A 517 31.22 0.50 2.46
CA LEU A 517 31.04 1.50 3.51
C LEU A 517 32.23 2.48 3.52
N PRO A 518 32.04 3.77 3.85
CA PRO A 518 33.13 4.72 4.01
C PRO A 518 34.04 4.40 5.20
N ASP A 519 35.33 4.76 5.09
CA ASP A 519 36.30 4.60 6.18
C ASP A 519 35.81 5.29 7.47
N GLY A 520 35.89 4.57 8.59
CA GLY A 520 35.46 5.07 9.90
C GLY A 520 33.97 4.91 10.21
N VAL A 521 33.18 4.33 9.30
CA VAL A 521 31.80 3.88 9.58
C VAL A 521 31.81 2.37 9.82
N ASP A 522 31.57 1.98 11.07
CA ASP A 522 31.45 0.60 11.52
C ASP A 522 29.98 0.35 11.90
N LEU A 523 29.34 -0.63 11.26
CA LEU A 523 27.90 -0.92 11.42
C LEU A 523 27.71 -2.41 11.60
N ASP A 524 27.13 -2.82 12.74
CA ASP A 524 26.77 -4.22 13.03
C ASP A 524 25.59 -4.66 12.13
N LEU A 525 25.87 -4.96 10.86
CA LEU A 525 24.85 -5.34 9.88
C LEU A 525 24.39 -6.79 10.11
N PRO A 526 23.09 -7.09 10.18
CA PRO A 526 22.61 -8.44 10.49
C PRO A 526 23.13 -9.53 9.53
N MET A 527 23.37 -9.22 8.24
CA MET A 527 23.96 -10.17 7.28
C MET A 527 25.31 -10.75 7.76
N GLU A 528 26.11 -10.00 8.52
CA GLU A 528 27.44 -10.44 8.97
C GLU A 528 27.37 -11.58 9.99
N THR A 529 26.26 -11.68 10.73
CA THR A 529 26.02 -12.72 11.74
C THR A 529 25.01 -13.78 11.29
N ALA A 530 24.52 -13.69 10.05
CA ALA A 530 23.55 -14.64 9.50
C ALA A 530 24.12 -16.05 9.27
N ASP A 531 23.28 -17.07 9.52
CA ASP A 531 23.67 -18.48 9.33
C ASP A 531 23.95 -18.78 7.85
N GLN A 532 25.22 -19.09 7.54
CA GLN A 532 25.65 -19.36 6.16
C GLN A 532 25.07 -20.66 5.57
N GLY A 533 24.68 -21.62 6.41
CA GLY A 533 23.96 -22.82 6.00
C GLY A 533 22.54 -22.49 5.57
N LEU A 534 21.82 -21.71 6.37
CA LEU A 534 20.47 -21.22 6.04
C LEU A 534 20.47 -20.41 4.74
N LEU A 535 21.41 -19.48 4.59
CA LEU A 535 21.57 -18.68 3.38
C LEU A 535 21.80 -19.56 2.14
N ARG A 536 22.65 -20.59 2.22
CA ARG A 536 22.87 -21.56 1.13
C ARG A 536 21.62 -22.40 0.83
N LEU A 537 20.87 -22.81 1.85
CA LEU A 537 19.61 -23.55 1.68
C LEU A 537 18.53 -22.71 0.98
N ARG A 538 18.53 -21.38 1.16
CA ARG A 538 17.68 -20.43 0.42
C ARG A 538 18.23 -20.06 -0.97
N GLY A 539 19.39 -20.59 -1.37
CA GLY A 539 19.97 -20.40 -2.70
C GLY A 539 21.08 -19.36 -2.81
N LEU A 540 21.51 -18.72 -1.71
CA LEU A 540 22.64 -17.79 -1.77
C LEU A 540 23.96 -18.52 -1.97
N GLN A 541 24.66 -18.15 -3.05
CA GLN A 541 26.05 -18.52 -3.28
C GLN A 541 26.94 -17.33 -2.90
N PHE A 542 27.80 -17.47 -1.88
CA PHE A 542 28.59 -16.36 -1.33
C PHE A 542 29.60 -15.70 -2.30
N ASN A 543 29.87 -16.33 -3.44
CA ASN A 543 30.71 -15.77 -4.51
C ASN A 543 29.89 -15.24 -5.71
N ALA A 544 28.57 -15.38 -5.70
CA ALA A 544 27.68 -14.84 -6.72
C ALA A 544 27.23 -13.43 -6.33
N PRO A 545 26.97 -12.52 -7.30
CA PRO A 545 26.50 -11.19 -6.97
C PRO A 545 25.09 -11.19 -6.38
N TYR A 546 24.85 -10.32 -5.39
CA TYR A 546 23.54 -10.09 -4.80
C TYR A 546 23.36 -8.63 -4.33
N GLY A 547 22.11 -8.17 -4.39
CA GLY A 547 21.66 -6.98 -3.68
C GLY A 547 21.13 -7.36 -2.30
N SER A 548 21.16 -6.44 -1.35
CA SER A 548 20.58 -6.63 -0.03
C SER A 548 20.01 -5.34 0.56
N MET A 549 18.96 -5.50 1.35
CA MET A 549 18.41 -4.46 2.22
C MET A 549 18.37 -5.04 3.63
N GLN A 550 18.79 -4.26 4.62
CA GLN A 550 18.93 -4.72 6.00
C GLN A 550 18.37 -3.69 6.95
N VAL A 551 17.65 -4.13 7.98
CA VAL A 551 17.24 -3.28 9.11
C VAL A 551 18.14 -3.62 10.29
N ALA A 552 19.01 -2.68 10.66
CA ALA A 552 19.94 -2.83 11.78
C ALA A 552 19.53 -1.93 12.94
N VAL A 553 19.84 -2.36 14.17
CA VAL A 553 19.62 -1.57 15.39
C VAL A 553 20.94 -0.94 15.81
N VAL A 554 20.98 0.38 15.88
CA VAL A 554 22.14 1.19 16.35
C VAL A 554 21.66 1.90 17.61
N PRO A 555 22.38 1.88 18.75
CA PRO A 555 21.84 1.57 20.09
C PRO A 555 20.44 2.05 20.54
N ASN A 556 19.93 3.18 20.04
CA ASN A 556 18.62 3.74 20.42
C ASN A 556 17.62 3.89 19.24
N HIS A 557 17.98 3.55 18.01
CA HIS A 557 17.11 3.64 16.82
C HIS A 557 17.42 2.53 15.80
N GLU A 558 16.66 2.49 14.71
CA GLU A 558 16.92 1.59 13.58
C GLU A 558 17.41 2.35 12.36
N ILE A 559 18.24 1.68 11.56
CA ILE A 559 18.70 2.15 10.26
C ILE A 559 18.35 1.11 9.19
N VAL A 560 18.02 1.59 7.98
CA VAL A 560 17.84 0.76 6.79
C VAL A 560 19.08 0.92 5.91
N VAL A 561 19.82 -0.16 5.71
CA VAL A 561 21.03 -0.17 4.88
C VAL A 561 20.76 -0.92 3.58
N VAL A 562 20.96 -0.23 2.45
CA VAL A 562 20.80 -0.75 1.09
C VAL A 562 22.19 -0.90 0.47
N THR A 563 22.60 -2.13 0.17
CA THR A 563 23.97 -2.46 -0.22
C THR A 563 24.03 -3.69 -1.13
N SER A 564 25.17 -3.95 -1.76
CA SER A 564 25.44 -5.18 -2.52
C SER A 564 26.73 -5.84 -2.04
N ASN A 565 27.13 -6.96 -2.64
CA ASN A 565 28.48 -7.50 -2.49
C ASN A 565 29.47 -7.04 -3.59
N GLY A 566 29.18 -5.94 -4.32
CA GLY A 566 30.16 -5.31 -5.21
C GLY A 566 29.63 -4.58 -6.46
N ASP A 567 28.32 -4.59 -6.73
CA ASP A 567 27.73 -4.00 -7.94
C ASP A 567 26.33 -3.42 -7.65
N ALA A 568 26.19 -2.11 -7.88
CA ALA A 568 24.94 -1.37 -7.67
C ALA A 568 23.78 -1.84 -8.55
N VAL A 569 24.07 -2.51 -9.68
CA VAL A 569 23.05 -3.13 -10.55
C VAL A 569 22.21 -4.17 -9.79
N ASP A 570 22.75 -4.83 -8.77
CA ASP A 570 22.00 -5.83 -8.00
C ASP A 570 21.10 -5.23 -6.92
N VAL A 571 21.46 -4.05 -6.40
CA VAL A 571 20.50 -3.21 -5.66
C VAL A 571 19.35 -2.77 -6.56
N ASP A 572 19.64 -2.34 -7.79
CA ASP A 572 18.60 -1.88 -8.72
C ASP A 572 17.63 -3.02 -9.11
N LYS A 573 18.13 -4.25 -9.29
CA LYS A 573 17.30 -5.44 -9.48
C LYS A 573 16.43 -5.76 -8.27
N MET A 574 16.99 -5.70 -7.06
CA MET A 574 16.23 -5.92 -5.82
C MET A 574 15.08 -4.91 -5.68
N LEU A 575 15.35 -3.64 -5.93
CA LEU A 575 14.33 -2.58 -5.89
C LEU A 575 13.29 -2.76 -7.01
N ASN A 576 13.71 -3.16 -8.23
CA ASN A 576 12.79 -3.51 -9.32
C ASN A 576 11.87 -4.68 -8.93
N TRP A 577 12.40 -5.68 -8.21
CA TRP A 577 11.60 -6.79 -7.70
C TRP A 577 10.60 -6.33 -6.63
N LEU A 578 11.03 -5.47 -5.69
CA LEU A 578 10.11 -4.91 -4.67
C LEU A 578 8.96 -4.13 -5.31
N GLU A 579 9.24 -3.33 -6.34
CA GLU A 579 8.23 -2.52 -7.05
C GLU A 579 7.32 -3.32 -7.98
N GLY A 580 7.72 -4.51 -8.41
CA GLY A 580 6.93 -5.36 -9.31
C GLY A 580 5.62 -5.90 -8.70
N ASP A 581 5.44 -5.81 -7.38
CA ASP A 581 4.20 -6.10 -6.67
C ASP A 581 4.16 -5.25 -5.38
N PRO A 582 3.24 -4.27 -5.26
CA PRO A 582 3.14 -3.37 -4.11
C PRO A 582 3.01 -4.07 -2.74
N ALA A 583 2.56 -5.33 -2.70
CA ALA A 583 2.47 -6.09 -1.46
C ALA A 583 3.80 -6.74 -1.03
N ARG A 584 4.88 -6.69 -1.84
CA ARG A 584 6.16 -7.33 -1.49
C ARG A 584 6.83 -6.67 -0.29
N PHE A 585 7.02 -5.35 -0.32
CA PHE A 585 7.69 -4.63 0.78
C PHE A 585 6.94 -4.79 2.12
N GLY A 586 5.60 -4.71 2.10
CA GLY A 586 4.77 -4.91 3.30
C GLY A 586 4.80 -6.33 3.89
N ARG A 587 5.12 -7.36 3.08
CA ARG A 587 5.18 -8.76 3.53
C ARG A 587 6.54 -9.19 4.11
N LEU A 588 7.56 -8.33 4.04
CA LEU A 588 8.86 -8.63 4.62
C LEU A 588 8.73 -8.76 6.16
N ALA A 589 9.28 -9.83 6.73
CA ALA A 589 9.22 -10.14 8.16
C ALA A 589 10.60 -10.32 8.82
N GLY A 590 11.63 -10.56 8.01
CA GLY A 590 13.01 -10.70 8.46
C GLY A 590 13.70 -9.39 8.89
N ASP A 591 15.00 -9.50 9.19
CA ASP A 591 15.92 -8.38 9.40
C ASP A 591 16.72 -8.06 8.11
N VAL A 592 16.80 -9.03 7.18
CA VAL A 592 17.62 -8.97 5.96
C VAL A 592 16.81 -9.49 4.77
N LEU A 593 16.75 -8.72 3.69
CA LEU A 593 16.30 -9.13 2.35
C LEU A 593 17.53 -9.35 1.49
N VAL A 594 17.63 -10.51 0.85
CA VAL A 594 18.71 -10.88 -0.07
C VAL A 594 18.13 -11.12 -1.46
N ALA A 595 18.76 -10.55 -2.48
CA ALA A 595 18.39 -10.69 -3.89
C ALA A 595 19.58 -11.21 -4.71
N PRO A 596 19.79 -12.54 -4.78
CA PRO A 596 20.73 -13.16 -5.71
C PRO A 596 20.30 -12.91 -7.17
N ARG A 597 21.24 -12.94 -8.13
CA ARG A 597 20.91 -12.77 -9.56
C ARG A 597 20.03 -13.87 -10.16
N ASP A 598 20.14 -15.10 -9.66
CA ASP A 598 19.62 -16.31 -10.32
C ASP A 598 18.48 -17.02 -9.55
N VAL A 599 18.02 -16.44 -8.44
CA VAL A 599 16.98 -16.99 -7.55
C VAL A 599 16.07 -15.85 -7.10
N ASP A 600 14.78 -16.13 -6.87
CA ASP A 600 13.86 -15.14 -6.30
C ASP A 600 14.39 -14.56 -4.97
N PRO A 601 14.32 -13.23 -4.77
CA PRO A 601 14.69 -12.61 -3.50
C PRO A 601 13.93 -13.17 -2.31
N PHE A 602 14.61 -13.22 -1.17
CA PHE A 602 14.07 -13.79 0.05
C PHE A 602 14.53 -13.02 1.28
N ASP A 603 13.69 -12.98 2.31
CA ASP A 603 14.05 -12.47 3.63
C ASP A 603 14.40 -13.58 4.64
N ILE A 604 15.19 -13.19 5.63
CA ILE A 604 15.53 -13.98 6.82
C ILE A 604 15.53 -13.08 8.08
N SER A 605 15.10 -13.65 9.20
CA SER A 605 15.42 -13.10 10.53
C SER A 605 16.79 -13.63 10.94
N VAL A 606 17.68 -12.74 11.38
CA VAL A 606 19.00 -13.07 11.93
C VAL A 606 18.91 -13.32 13.44
N LYS A 607 17.85 -12.81 14.09
CA LYS A 607 17.43 -13.26 15.41
C LYS A 607 17.01 -14.75 15.38
N LEU A 608 17.99 -15.64 15.50
CA LEU A 608 17.77 -16.96 16.07
C LEU A 608 17.13 -16.76 17.43
N ALA A 609 15.90 -17.23 17.60
CA ALA A 609 15.20 -17.12 18.87
C ALA A 609 16.08 -17.66 20.01
N PRO A 610 16.05 -17.06 21.22
CA PRO A 610 16.40 -17.86 22.39
C PRO A 610 15.51 -19.09 22.33
N VAL A 611 16.12 -20.28 22.35
CA VAL A 611 15.34 -21.52 22.45
C VAL A 611 14.63 -21.45 23.79
N SER A 612 13.38 -21.02 23.77
CA SER A 612 12.44 -21.14 24.87
C SER A 612 12.26 -22.64 25.08
N GLY A 613 13.17 -23.22 25.86
CA GLY A 613 13.00 -24.54 26.41
C GLY A 613 11.65 -24.53 27.10
N ALA A 614 10.72 -25.31 26.56
CA ALA A 614 9.37 -25.37 27.07
C ALA A 614 9.45 -25.66 28.58
N LYS A 615 9.07 -24.68 29.40
CA LYS A 615 8.70 -24.96 30.78
C LYS A 615 7.38 -25.71 30.70
N THR A 616 7.46 -27.02 30.47
CA THR A 616 6.42 -27.92 30.91
C THR A 616 6.19 -27.65 32.39
N SER A 617 4.95 -27.30 32.72
CA SER A 617 4.49 -27.18 34.09
C SER A 617 4.75 -28.51 34.80
N ASP A 618 5.74 -28.55 35.69
CA ASP A 618 5.83 -29.64 36.67
C ASP A 618 4.73 -29.38 37.71
N ASP A 619 3.57 -30.00 37.48
CA ASP A 619 2.58 -30.20 38.53
C ASP A 619 3.19 -31.08 39.64
N ASP A 620 2.85 -30.74 40.88
CA ASP A 620 3.37 -31.34 42.10
C ASP A 620 3.14 -32.87 42.15
N SER A 621 4.19 -33.64 41.83
CA SER A 621 4.22 -35.09 42.01
C SER A 621 5.56 -35.52 42.60
N GLY A 622 5.52 -35.89 43.88
CA GLY A 622 6.71 -36.12 44.73
C GLY A 622 7.55 -37.35 44.33
N ILE A 623 8.39 -37.20 43.31
CA ILE A 623 9.41 -38.18 42.91
C ILE A 623 10.80 -37.55 43.06
N SER A 624 11.65 -38.12 43.91
CA SER A 624 12.97 -37.56 44.19
C SER A 624 13.89 -37.58 42.95
N SER A 625 14.72 -36.54 42.81
CA SER A 625 15.63 -36.34 41.66
C SER A 625 16.60 -37.50 41.42
N THR A 626 16.90 -38.30 42.45
CA THR A 626 17.68 -39.54 42.36
C THR A 626 17.04 -40.59 41.44
N THR A 627 15.72 -40.60 41.32
CA THR A 627 14.96 -41.54 40.49
C THR A 627 15.02 -41.14 39.02
N ILE A 628 14.92 -39.84 38.73
CA ILE A 628 15.02 -39.28 37.37
C ILE A 628 16.43 -39.52 36.80
N GLY A 629 17.48 -39.36 37.61
CA GLY A 629 18.85 -39.67 37.21
C GLY A 629 19.07 -41.16 36.84
N LEU A 630 18.40 -42.08 37.52
CA LEU A 630 18.46 -43.51 37.21
C LEU A 630 17.74 -43.87 35.90
N ILE A 631 16.63 -43.19 35.57
CA ILE A 631 15.89 -43.39 34.32
C ILE A 631 16.69 -42.87 33.12
N ALA A 632 17.34 -41.70 33.25
CA ALA A 632 18.22 -41.15 32.22
C ALA A 632 19.47 -42.02 31.97
N ALA A 633 20.06 -42.58 33.02
CA ALA A 633 21.17 -43.53 32.89
C ALA A 633 20.73 -44.86 32.23
N GLY A 634 19.54 -45.36 32.57
CA GLY A 634 18.98 -46.60 32.01
C GLY A 634 18.68 -46.51 30.50
N THR A 635 18.14 -45.38 30.03
CA THR A 635 17.87 -45.17 28.60
C THR A 635 19.14 -45.01 27.78
N ALA A 636 20.15 -44.30 28.28
CA ALA A 636 21.46 -44.22 27.64
C ALA A 636 22.12 -45.59 27.47
N ALA A 637 22.05 -46.46 28.49
CA ALA A 637 22.58 -47.82 28.42
C ALA A 637 21.87 -48.69 27.35
N LEU A 638 20.54 -48.57 27.21
CA LEU A 638 19.77 -49.30 26.19
C LEU A 638 20.10 -48.85 24.76
N VAL A 639 20.39 -47.57 24.53
CA VAL A 639 20.84 -47.07 23.21
C VAL A 639 22.23 -47.62 22.87
N VAL A 640 23.17 -47.65 23.82
CA VAL A 640 24.51 -48.23 23.59
C VAL A 640 24.44 -49.73 23.30
N ILE A 641 23.58 -50.48 24.00
CA ILE A 641 23.39 -51.93 23.77
C ILE A 641 22.75 -52.20 22.40
N SER A 642 21.76 -51.41 21.98
CA SER A 642 21.10 -51.60 20.68
C SER A 642 22.01 -51.22 19.49
N VAL A 643 22.75 -50.11 19.56
CA VAL A 643 23.74 -49.75 18.53
C VAL A 643 24.91 -50.75 18.49
N GLY A 644 25.40 -51.19 19.66
CA GLY A 644 26.44 -52.21 19.77
C GLY A 644 26.02 -53.57 19.20
N GLY A 645 24.77 -54.00 19.46
CA GLY A 645 24.21 -55.24 18.94
C GLY A 645 24.12 -55.27 17.41
N VAL A 646 23.66 -54.18 16.78
CA VAL A 646 23.57 -54.07 15.31
C VAL A 646 24.96 -54.14 14.66
N LEU A 647 25.98 -53.52 15.25
CA LEU A 647 27.35 -53.59 14.75
C LEU A 647 27.99 -54.98 14.95
N PHE A 648 27.68 -55.68 16.04
CA PHE A 648 28.19 -57.03 16.29
C PHE A 648 27.58 -58.07 15.32
N PHE A 649 26.29 -57.97 15.01
CA PHE A 649 25.65 -58.86 14.02
C PHE A 649 26.10 -58.58 12.58
N ARG A 650 26.36 -57.32 12.21
CA ARG A 650 26.95 -56.97 10.90
C ARG A 650 28.38 -57.51 10.71
N ARG A 651 29.15 -57.70 11.78
CA ARG A 651 30.52 -58.28 11.73
C ARG A 651 30.56 -59.81 11.67
N ARG A 652 29.42 -60.48 11.71
CA ARG A 652 29.30 -61.96 11.66
C ARG A 652 28.61 -62.48 10.39
N SER A 653 28.38 -61.59 9.42
CA SER A 653 27.70 -61.86 8.14
C SER A 653 28.53 -61.40 6.92
N GLN A 654 29.85 -61.34 7.09
CA GLN A 654 30.87 -61.35 6.03
C GLN A 654 31.87 -62.46 6.32
#